data_AF-A0AAD3MPI7-F1
#
_entry.id   AF-A0AAD3MPI7-F1
#
_cell.length_a   1.000
_cell.length_b   1.000
_cell.length_c   1.000
_cell.angle_alpha   90.00
_cell.angle_beta   90.00
_cell.angle_gamma   90.00
#
_symmetry.space_group_name_H-M   'P 1'
#
loop_
_entity.id
_entity.type
_entity.pdbx_description
1 polymer ?
#
loop_
_entity_poly.entity_id
_entity_poly.type
_entity_poly.pdbx_seq_one_letter_code
_entity_poly.pdbx_strand_id
1 'polypeptide(L)'
;SMLQSQYWYYLLEMGFYLSLLLSLTFDVKRKDFKEQVIHHIATLTLLSFSWISNYIRIGTLVMAVHDSADILLEVRPVCLEEDAKKEYLEKKERGELAAQKADFLKHNILRPVNLSVTNDGRLHFGDVVMLVNLGGENRERSAVSINTDVNCLIKIPSPGIQAPCGVSAGRGMQPCARTAFIITSVDGSPEGSTLLFEQSFALKTTSGFARGLYLTSDLKSFQKCAKKSRLQEVNLEDDGSFLSWWKIVHFDPQERLEYEGQPVPANVEVLIIHCKTNQALAVLGDQILWTTYGKEYEVTAHTFLDSHKAEQDNNHWILCTSDPAGDGLKKGHRLCRKTIMAVDVPGLVAVVVFYIVILIIGVWASRKSKKVEKTCAGSKSEVTIIGDRNINVLVGVFTMTATWVGGGYIMGTAEAVYSPTQGLIWAMGPPAYLINFLLGGLFFAKPMRSKRYVTMLDPFQHRYGNMFTAILLLPALVSDILWVACILAALGGTMSIILGLSSALSIVISAAVSITYTFLGGLYSVAYTDIIQLSFIFVSMWLCIPFLVLSPAVTDNSPTAHLNQTNSHSWLGELELANAGKWADEMLLLALGGLAYQALYQRILSAASSAQAQVTCFAAAGTVFIMGVPSVIIGAVAATA
;
A
#
# COMPACT_ATOMS: atom_id res chain seq x y z
N SER A 1 -5.18 -15.76 -67.73
CA SER A 1 -4.70 -17.07 -67.26
C SER A 1 -3.71 -16.85 -66.13
N MET A 2 -3.82 -17.65 -65.07
CA MET A 2 -2.90 -17.65 -63.94
C MET A 2 -1.65 -18.46 -64.33
N LEU A 3 -0.46 -17.92 -64.11
CA LEU A 3 0.79 -18.67 -64.34
C LEU A 3 0.98 -19.70 -63.22
N GLN A 4 1.45 -20.90 -63.56
CA GLN A 4 1.72 -21.96 -62.57
C GLN A 4 2.66 -21.49 -61.45
N SER A 5 3.64 -20.64 -61.77
CA SER A 5 4.56 -20.06 -60.80
C SER A 5 3.87 -19.13 -59.79
N GLN A 6 2.88 -18.34 -60.23
CA GLN A 6 2.10 -17.47 -59.35
C GLN A 6 1.24 -18.28 -58.37
N TYR A 7 0.75 -19.44 -58.80
CA TYR A 7 -0.02 -20.34 -57.95
C TYR A 7 0.82 -20.86 -56.79
N TRP A 8 2.00 -21.39 -57.09
CA TRP A 8 2.90 -21.92 -56.08
C TRP A 8 3.45 -20.82 -55.16
N TYR A 9 3.73 -19.62 -55.69
CA TYR A 9 4.20 -18.51 -54.87
C TYR A 9 3.15 -18.07 -53.84
N TYR A 10 1.88 -17.90 -54.23
CA TYR A 10 0.80 -17.60 -53.28
C TYR A 10 0.59 -18.70 -52.24
N LEU A 11 0.66 -19.97 -52.65
CA LEU A 11 0.44 -21.10 -51.74
C LEU A 11 1.55 -21.19 -50.69
N LEU A 12 2.80 -20.98 -51.11
CA LEU A 12 3.97 -20.97 -50.23
C LEU A 12 3.93 -19.78 -49.26
N GLU A 13 3.63 -18.57 -49.76
CA GLU A 13 3.55 -17.37 -48.92
C GLU A 13 2.42 -17.45 -47.89
N MET A 14 1.21 -17.85 -48.31
CA MET A 14 0.11 -18.06 -47.35
C MET A 14 0.46 -19.13 -46.31
N GLY A 15 1.16 -20.20 -46.71
CA GLY A 15 1.66 -21.23 -45.81
C GLY A 15 2.70 -20.70 -44.83
N PHE A 16 3.64 -19.87 -45.29
CA PHE A 16 4.68 -19.26 -44.48
C PHE A 16 4.11 -18.33 -43.42
N TYR A 17 3.29 -17.34 -43.81
CA TYR A 17 2.67 -16.41 -42.86
C TYR A 17 1.70 -17.10 -41.89
N LEU A 18 1.00 -18.15 -42.32
CA LEU A 18 0.16 -18.96 -41.43
C LEU A 18 1.01 -19.74 -40.41
N SER A 19 2.14 -20.30 -40.83
CA SER A 19 3.07 -21.00 -39.94
C SER A 19 3.72 -20.07 -38.92
N LEU A 20 4.02 -18.83 -39.31
CA LEU A 20 4.62 -17.81 -38.46
C LEU A 20 3.60 -17.27 -37.43
N LEU A 21 2.35 -17.07 -37.84
CA LEU A 21 1.24 -16.73 -36.94
C LEU A 21 1.01 -17.82 -35.88
N LEU A 22 1.09 -19.10 -36.26
CA LEU A 22 0.98 -20.22 -35.33
C LEU A 22 2.19 -20.30 -34.39
N SER A 23 3.40 -20.11 -34.91
CA SER A 23 4.64 -20.15 -34.13
C SER A 23 4.72 -19.02 -33.09
N LEU A 24 4.19 -17.82 -33.41
CA LEU A 24 4.07 -16.70 -32.47
C LEU A 24 3.26 -17.05 -31.19
N THR A 25 2.37 -18.05 -31.24
CA THR A 25 1.62 -18.48 -30.05
C THR A 25 2.45 -19.28 -29.05
N PHE A 26 3.55 -19.88 -29.50
CA PHE A 26 4.45 -20.70 -28.70
C PHE A 26 5.74 -19.98 -28.29
N ASP A 27 6.07 -18.86 -28.94
CA ASP A 27 7.29 -18.11 -28.69
C ASP A 27 7.17 -17.12 -27.49
N VAL A 28 8.29 -16.73 -26.91
CA VAL A 28 8.33 -15.83 -25.75
C VAL A 28 7.86 -14.42 -26.18
N LYS A 29 6.77 -13.94 -25.57
CA LYS A 29 6.14 -12.66 -25.94
C LYS A 29 7.10 -11.48 -25.71
N ARG A 30 7.60 -10.91 -26.81
CA ARG A 30 8.38 -9.66 -26.85
C ARG A 30 7.46 -8.42 -26.73
N LYS A 31 8.03 -7.24 -26.52
CA LYS A 31 7.25 -5.99 -26.30
C LYS A 31 6.45 -5.55 -27.53
N ASP A 32 6.93 -5.91 -28.72
CA ASP A 32 6.35 -5.68 -30.06
C ASP A 32 5.36 -6.78 -30.51
N PHE A 33 5.06 -7.76 -29.65
CA PHE A 33 4.18 -8.89 -29.96
C PHE A 33 2.83 -8.49 -30.58
N LYS A 34 2.21 -7.41 -30.08
CA LYS A 34 0.91 -6.95 -30.60
C LYS A 34 1.03 -6.40 -32.02
N GLU A 35 2.09 -5.65 -32.30
CA GLU A 35 2.34 -5.04 -33.60
C GLU A 35 2.65 -6.12 -34.65
N GLN A 36 3.46 -7.11 -34.27
CA GLN A 36 3.79 -8.26 -35.11
C GLN A 36 2.55 -9.11 -35.42
N VAL A 37 1.68 -9.42 -34.45
CA VAL A 37 0.44 -10.17 -34.69
C VAL A 37 -0.51 -9.42 -35.64
N ILE A 38 -0.67 -8.11 -35.45
CA ILE A 38 -1.53 -7.28 -36.31
C ILE A 38 -1.01 -7.27 -37.75
N HIS A 39 0.31 -7.14 -37.94
CA HIS A 39 0.94 -7.22 -39.25
C HIS A 39 0.61 -8.53 -39.97
N HIS A 40 0.82 -9.68 -39.32
CA HIS A 40 0.62 -11.00 -39.94
C HIS A 40 -0.84 -11.27 -40.31
N ILE A 41 -1.78 -10.84 -39.46
CA ILE A 41 -3.23 -10.95 -39.74
C ILE A 41 -3.62 -10.06 -40.92
N ALA A 42 -3.08 -8.84 -41.00
CA ALA A 42 -3.33 -7.93 -42.11
C ALA A 42 -2.80 -8.50 -43.43
N THR A 43 -1.57 -9.02 -43.46
CA THR A 43 -0.97 -9.64 -44.66
C THR A 43 -1.77 -10.85 -45.13
N LEU A 44 -2.14 -11.77 -44.23
CA LEU A 44 -2.99 -12.93 -44.55
C LEU A 44 -4.37 -12.54 -45.09
N THR A 45 -4.96 -11.48 -44.54
CA THR A 45 -6.27 -10.97 -44.99
C THR A 45 -6.17 -10.37 -46.39
N LEU A 46 -5.15 -9.56 -46.66
CA LEU A 46 -4.92 -8.95 -47.97
C LEU A 46 -4.59 -9.99 -49.05
N LEU A 47 -3.79 -11.01 -48.70
CA LEU A 47 -3.49 -12.15 -49.57
C LEU A 47 -4.75 -12.94 -49.93
N SER A 48 -5.55 -13.28 -48.92
CA SER A 48 -6.82 -14.00 -49.09
C SER A 48 -7.82 -13.20 -49.91
N PHE A 49 -7.92 -11.89 -49.66
CA PHE A 49 -8.80 -11.00 -50.40
C PHE A 49 -8.38 -10.83 -51.87
N SER A 50 -7.06 -10.70 -52.12
CA SER A 50 -6.50 -10.63 -53.47
C SER A 50 -6.80 -11.90 -54.27
N TRP A 51 -6.72 -13.05 -53.61
CA TRP A 51 -7.04 -14.36 -54.20
C TRP A 51 -8.52 -14.50 -54.54
N ILE A 52 -9.42 -14.20 -53.60
CA ILE A 52 -10.87 -14.33 -53.79
C ILE A 52 -11.39 -13.34 -54.84
N SER A 53 -10.81 -12.14 -54.90
CA SER A 53 -11.23 -11.08 -55.84
C SER A 53 -10.56 -11.17 -57.20
N ASN A 54 -9.75 -12.22 -57.45
CA ASN A 54 -9.02 -12.47 -58.70
C ASN A 54 -8.03 -11.35 -59.11
N TYR A 55 -7.47 -10.62 -58.14
CA TYR A 55 -6.46 -9.55 -58.35
C TYR A 55 -5.01 -10.07 -58.24
N ILE A 56 -4.77 -11.28 -58.75
CA ILE A 56 -3.56 -12.07 -58.50
C ILE A 56 -2.27 -11.36 -58.94
N ARG A 57 -2.29 -10.63 -60.07
CA ARG A 57 -1.13 -9.89 -60.59
C ARG A 57 -0.68 -8.75 -59.68
N ILE A 58 -1.64 -8.01 -59.13
CA ILE A 58 -1.37 -6.88 -58.23
C ILE A 58 -0.86 -7.42 -56.90
N GLY A 59 -1.49 -8.45 -56.34
CA GLY A 59 -1.02 -9.03 -55.08
C GLY A 59 0.35 -9.70 -55.19
N THR A 60 0.74 -10.22 -56.36
CA THR A 60 2.11 -10.76 -56.58
C THR A 60 3.17 -9.66 -56.45
N LEU A 61 2.91 -8.46 -56.96
CA LEU A 61 3.82 -7.32 -56.85
C LEU A 61 3.92 -6.82 -55.41
N VAL A 62 2.79 -6.81 -54.70
CA VAL A 62 2.73 -6.37 -53.30
C VAL A 62 3.53 -7.31 -52.39
N MET A 63 3.42 -8.64 -52.55
CA MET A 63 4.21 -9.62 -51.78
C MET A 63 5.72 -9.39 -51.93
N ALA A 64 6.19 -9.26 -53.18
CA ALA A 64 7.62 -9.07 -53.45
C ALA A 64 8.20 -7.81 -52.78
N VAL A 65 7.41 -6.75 -52.62
CA VAL A 65 7.82 -5.53 -51.91
C VAL A 65 7.81 -5.74 -50.40
N HIS A 66 6.76 -6.38 -49.86
CA HIS A 66 6.64 -6.65 -48.42
C HIS A 66 7.75 -7.56 -47.89
N ASP A 67 8.05 -8.66 -48.58
CA ASP A 67 9.07 -9.63 -48.13
C ASP A 67 10.47 -8.99 -48.01
N SER A 68 10.77 -8.02 -48.88
CA SER A 68 12.04 -7.27 -48.81
C SER A 68 12.12 -6.30 -47.62
N ALA A 69 10.98 -5.79 -47.15
CA ALA A 69 10.89 -4.88 -46.02
C ALA A 69 10.90 -5.61 -44.67
N ASP A 70 10.30 -6.80 -44.60
CA ASP A 70 10.18 -7.58 -43.36
C ASP A 70 11.55 -8.06 -42.86
N ILE A 71 12.48 -8.40 -43.78
CA ILE A 71 13.89 -8.72 -43.45
C ILE A 71 14.57 -7.57 -42.70
N LEU A 72 14.30 -6.32 -43.10
CA LEU A 72 14.91 -5.14 -42.46
C LEU A 72 14.27 -4.81 -41.09
N LEU A 73 12.99 -5.16 -40.91
CA LEU A 73 12.26 -4.91 -39.66
C LEU A 73 12.64 -5.91 -38.55
N GLU A 74 12.88 -7.18 -38.86
CA GLU A 74 13.26 -8.19 -37.85
C GLU A 74 14.69 -7.99 -37.28
N VAL A 75 15.61 -7.42 -38.06
CA VAL A 75 17.01 -7.21 -37.62
C VAL A 75 17.14 -6.06 -36.62
N ARG A 76 16.27 -5.04 -36.73
CA ARG A 76 16.34 -3.82 -35.92
C ARG A 76 16.17 -4.03 -34.40
N PRO A 77 15.17 -4.77 -33.89
CA PRO A 77 14.99 -4.96 -32.45
C PRO A 77 16.11 -5.77 -31.79
N VAL A 78 16.71 -6.73 -32.51
CA VAL A 78 17.81 -7.55 -31.99
C VAL A 78 19.07 -6.70 -31.77
N CYS A 79 19.44 -5.85 -32.73
CA CYS A 79 20.59 -4.95 -32.58
C CYS A 79 20.37 -3.94 -31.44
N LEU A 80 19.15 -3.41 -31.28
CA LEU A 80 18.84 -2.45 -30.21
C LEU A 80 18.92 -3.08 -28.82
N GLU A 81 18.53 -4.35 -28.65
CA GLU A 81 18.69 -5.06 -27.37
C GLU A 81 20.16 -5.34 -27.05
N GLU A 82 20.97 -5.72 -28.05
CA GLU A 82 22.41 -5.91 -27.84
C GLU A 82 23.13 -4.61 -27.48
N ASP A 83 22.83 -3.51 -28.17
CA ASP A 83 23.40 -2.19 -27.90
C ASP A 83 23.01 -1.68 -26.51
N ALA A 84 21.74 -1.81 -26.12
CA ALA A 84 21.28 -1.41 -24.79
C ALA A 84 21.93 -2.24 -23.67
N LYS A 85 22.11 -3.55 -23.89
CA LYS A 85 22.80 -4.43 -22.95
C LYS A 85 24.28 -4.09 -22.84
N LYS A 86 24.93 -3.77 -23.97
CA LYS A 86 26.33 -3.35 -23.99
C LYS A 86 26.52 -2.03 -23.26
N GLU A 87 25.67 -1.04 -23.51
CA GLU A 87 25.68 0.24 -22.79
C GLU A 87 25.48 0.04 -21.27
N TYR A 88 24.57 -0.85 -20.87
CA TYR A 88 24.36 -1.18 -19.46
C TYR A 88 25.61 -1.82 -18.82
N LEU A 89 26.23 -2.80 -19.50
CA LEU A 89 27.45 -3.48 -19.02
C LEU A 89 28.62 -2.50 -18.92
N GLU A 90 28.80 -1.65 -19.92
CA GLU A 90 29.83 -0.60 -19.90
C GLU A 90 29.60 0.40 -18.77
N LYS A 91 28.35 0.85 -18.54
CA LYS A 91 28.01 1.71 -17.39
C LYS A 91 28.22 0.99 -16.04
N LYS A 92 28.01 -0.32 -15.99
CA LYS A 92 28.24 -1.16 -14.80
C LYS A 92 29.73 -1.29 -14.48
N GLU A 93 30.56 -1.52 -15.50
CA GLU A 93 32.02 -1.60 -15.35
C GLU A 93 32.61 -0.25 -14.92
N ARG A 94 32.09 0.86 -15.44
CA ARG A 94 32.48 2.21 -15.02
C ARG A 94 31.95 2.62 -13.64
N GLY A 95 31.10 1.82 -12.99
CA GLY A 95 30.48 2.17 -11.71
C GLY A 95 29.47 3.33 -11.80
N GLU A 96 28.94 3.59 -13.00
CA GLU A 96 28.10 4.77 -13.27
C GLU A 96 26.62 4.54 -13.08
N LEU A 97 26.21 3.29 -12.80
CA LEU A 97 24.83 2.95 -12.50
C LEU A 97 24.34 3.73 -11.28
N ALA A 98 23.13 4.28 -11.39
CA ALA A 98 22.50 5.02 -10.30
C ALA A 98 22.43 4.20 -9.00
N ALA A 99 22.16 2.89 -9.10
CA ALA A 99 22.17 1.96 -7.97
C ALA A 99 23.56 1.87 -7.31
N GLN A 100 24.62 1.68 -8.09
CA GLN A 100 26.00 1.59 -7.57
C GLN A 100 26.42 2.89 -6.87
N LYS A 101 26.07 4.05 -7.43
CA LYS A 101 26.36 5.34 -6.81
C LYS A 101 25.56 5.58 -5.53
N ALA A 102 24.29 5.18 -5.50
CA ALA A 102 23.44 5.27 -4.32
C ALA A 102 23.93 4.36 -3.19
N ASP A 103 24.32 3.12 -3.51
CA ASP A 103 24.90 2.17 -2.55
C ASP A 103 26.23 2.69 -2.01
N PHE A 104 27.09 3.23 -2.89
CA PHE A 104 28.35 3.87 -2.49
C PHE A 104 28.13 5.04 -1.53
N LEU A 105 27.16 5.92 -1.83
CA LEU A 105 26.81 7.06 -0.97
C LEU A 105 26.32 6.56 0.40
N LYS A 106 25.34 5.64 0.42
CA LYS A 106 24.78 5.08 1.65
C LYS A 106 25.84 4.40 2.51
N HIS A 107 26.71 3.60 1.89
CA HIS A 107 27.77 2.88 2.60
C HIS A 107 28.79 3.82 3.27
N ASN A 108 29.09 4.99 2.68
CA ASN A 108 30.06 5.92 3.25
C ASN A 108 29.43 6.88 4.28
N ILE A 109 28.23 7.39 4.04
CA ILE A 109 27.59 8.37 4.93
C ILE A 109 26.98 7.73 6.19
N LEU A 110 26.59 6.45 6.12
CA LEU A 110 26.04 5.70 7.25
C LEU A 110 27.11 4.92 8.02
N ARG A 111 28.41 5.18 7.77
CA ARG A 111 29.48 4.56 8.56
C ARG A 111 29.31 4.96 10.02
N PRO A 112 29.38 4.00 10.96
CA PRO A 112 29.23 4.28 12.38
C PRO A 112 30.37 5.19 12.85
N VAL A 113 30.03 6.15 13.70
CA VAL A 113 30.97 7.08 14.32
C VAL A 113 30.81 6.97 15.83
N ASN A 114 31.93 6.91 16.55
CA ASN A 114 31.89 6.93 18.01
C ASN A 114 31.73 8.37 18.49
N LEU A 115 30.72 8.61 19.33
CA LEU A 115 30.54 9.90 20.00
C LEU A 115 31.60 10.07 21.10
N SER A 116 31.99 11.31 21.39
CA SER A 116 32.92 11.61 22.50
C SER A 116 32.32 11.21 23.85
N VAL A 117 33.16 10.69 24.74
CA VAL A 117 32.76 10.29 26.11
C VAL A 117 32.99 11.47 27.05
N THR A 118 31.95 11.95 27.73
CA THR A 118 32.06 13.03 28.71
C THR A 118 32.28 12.44 30.11
N ASN A 119 33.48 12.61 30.67
CA ASN A 119 33.83 12.06 31.99
C ASN A 119 33.36 12.92 33.16
N ASP A 120 33.18 14.22 32.94
CA ASP A 120 32.73 15.23 33.90
C ASP A 120 31.26 15.64 33.69
N GLY A 121 30.60 15.04 32.71
CA GLY A 121 29.20 15.30 32.34
C GLY A 121 28.97 16.63 31.62
N ARG A 122 30.00 17.29 31.09
CA ARG A 122 29.91 18.60 30.43
C ARG A 122 30.32 18.52 28.95
N LEU A 123 29.85 19.47 28.15
CA LEU A 123 30.23 19.59 26.74
C LEU A 123 31.54 20.36 26.58
N HIS A 124 32.41 19.87 25.71
CA HIS A 124 33.70 20.50 25.39
C HIS A 124 33.81 20.83 23.90
N PHE A 125 34.60 21.85 23.58
CA PHE A 125 35.01 22.08 22.19
C PHE A 125 35.86 20.90 21.71
N GLY A 126 35.57 20.38 20.53
CA GLY A 126 36.16 19.16 19.96
C GLY A 126 35.32 17.90 20.18
N ASP A 127 34.25 17.95 20.99
CA ASP A 127 33.39 16.80 21.21
C ASP A 127 32.58 16.42 19.96
N VAL A 128 32.53 15.13 19.67
CA VAL A 128 31.67 14.52 18.66
C VAL A 128 30.33 14.19 19.30
N VAL A 129 29.29 14.94 18.91
CA VAL A 129 27.94 14.88 19.46
C VAL A 129 26.90 14.59 18.39
N MET A 130 25.72 14.17 18.83
CA MET A 130 24.53 14.05 17.98
C MET A 130 23.44 14.99 18.50
N LEU A 131 22.83 15.78 17.61
CA LEU A 131 21.72 16.67 17.97
C LEU A 131 20.41 15.90 17.87
N VAL A 132 19.75 15.70 19.01
CA VAL A 132 18.49 14.94 19.09
C VAL A 132 17.37 15.85 19.57
N ASN A 133 16.25 15.83 18.86
CA ASN A 133 15.01 16.40 19.32
C ASN A 133 14.09 15.25 19.80
N LEU A 134 13.55 15.37 21.02
CA LEU A 134 12.76 14.32 21.65
C LEU A 134 11.37 14.12 21.03
N GLY A 135 10.88 15.07 20.24
CA GLY A 135 9.52 15.08 19.71
C GLY A 135 8.49 15.53 20.74
N GLY A 136 7.36 16.04 20.25
CA GLY A 136 6.17 16.33 21.06
C GLY A 136 5.11 15.22 20.91
N GLU A 137 3.90 15.43 21.42
CA GLU A 137 2.82 14.41 21.45
C GLU A 137 2.52 13.72 20.11
N ASN A 138 2.73 14.42 18.98
CA ASN A 138 2.43 13.93 17.63
C ASN A 138 3.67 13.57 16.78
N ARG A 139 4.90 13.63 17.35
CA ARG A 139 6.14 13.42 16.59
C ARG A 139 7.10 12.47 17.31
N GLU A 140 7.63 11.51 16.56
CA GLU A 140 8.70 10.63 17.04
C GLU A 140 10.04 11.37 17.21
N ARG A 141 10.94 10.80 18.02
CA ARG A 141 12.31 11.29 18.19
C ARG A 141 13.03 11.40 16.85
N SER A 142 13.79 12.47 16.67
CA SER A 142 14.53 12.71 15.43
C SER A 142 15.89 13.31 15.72
N ALA A 143 16.88 12.97 14.89
CA ALA A 143 18.22 13.50 14.97
C ALA A 143 18.54 14.32 13.72
N VAL A 144 19.27 15.43 13.91
CA VAL A 144 19.77 16.23 12.78
C VAL A 144 20.69 15.37 11.93
N SER A 145 20.47 15.39 10.62
CA SER A 145 21.15 14.54 9.67
C SER A 145 21.43 15.28 8.36
N ILE A 146 22.56 14.94 7.74
CA ILE A 146 22.93 15.46 6.42
C ILE A 146 21.94 14.91 5.38
N ASN A 147 21.31 15.80 4.60
CA ASN A 147 20.44 15.43 3.49
C ASN A 147 21.20 15.63 2.16
N THR A 148 21.67 14.53 1.60
CA THR A 148 22.46 14.53 0.35
C THR A 148 21.97 13.45 -0.62
N ASP A 149 22.08 13.75 -1.90
CA ASP A 149 21.68 12.88 -3.02
C ASP A 149 22.91 12.53 -3.89
N VAL A 150 22.75 11.55 -4.78
CA VAL A 150 23.79 11.05 -5.68
C VAL A 150 24.42 12.15 -6.54
N ASN A 151 23.67 13.22 -6.81
CA ASN A 151 24.15 14.38 -7.59
C ASN A 151 25.14 15.27 -6.82
N CYS A 152 25.19 15.18 -5.49
CA CYS A 152 26.05 15.99 -4.62
C CYS A 152 27.39 15.30 -4.31
N LEU A 153 27.75 14.24 -5.06
CA LEU A 153 29.01 13.52 -4.90
C LEU A 153 30.13 14.18 -5.72
N ILE A 154 31.19 14.62 -5.04
CA ILE A 154 32.43 15.04 -5.72
C ILE A 154 33.21 13.78 -6.11
N LYS A 155 33.62 13.67 -7.39
CA LYS A 155 34.56 12.65 -7.86
C LYS A 155 36.00 13.13 -7.65
N ILE A 156 36.85 12.26 -7.07
CA ILE A 156 38.34 12.16 -7.07
C ILE A 156 39.13 13.49 -7.02
N PRO A 157 40.04 13.71 -6.03
CA PRO A 157 40.92 12.71 -5.40
C PRO A 157 40.40 12.09 -4.10
N SER A 158 39.46 12.73 -3.42
CA SER A 158 38.81 12.20 -2.22
C SER A 158 37.29 12.26 -2.39
N PRO A 159 36.57 11.11 -2.41
CA PRO A 159 35.12 11.11 -2.51
C PRO A 159 34.52 11.77 -1.26
N GLY A 160 33.64 12.74 -1.47
CA GLY A 160 33.01 13.48 -0.39
C GLY A 160 31.82 14.30 -0.85
N ILE A 161 31.13 14.90 0.11
CA ILE A 161 29.89 15.63 -0.08
C ILE A 161 30.17 17.05 -0.61
N GLN A 162 29.45 17.49 -1.64
CA GLN A 162 29.54 18.84 -2.19
C GLN A 162 28.66 19.83 -1.41
N ALA A 163 29.23 20.95 -0.97
CA ALA A 163 28.46 22.07 -0.42
C ALA A 163 27.82 22.92 -1.54
N PRO A 164 26.65 23.56 -1.31
CA PRO A 164 25.83 23.52 -0.10
C PRO A 164 25.02 22.22 0.00
N CYS A 165 24.88 21.70 1.21
CA CYS A 165 24.07 20.52 1.50
C CYS A 165 22.87 20.84 2.39
N GLY A 166 21.73 20.20 2.11
CA GLY A 166 20.56 20.36 2.94
C GLY A 166 20.69 19.60 4.26
N VAL A 167 19.89 20.00 5.24
CA VAL A 167 19.78 19.32 6.54
C VAL A 167 18.35 18.83 6.73
N SER A 168 18.19 17.64 7.29
CA SER A 168 16.89 17.05 7.65
C SER A 168 16.97 16.37 8.99
N ALA A 169 15.84 16.15 9.65
CA ALA A 169 15.78 15.40 10.89
C ALA A 169 15.26 13.97 10.63
N GLY A 170 16.14 12.99 10.77
CA GLY A 170 15.86 11.58 10.50
C GLY A 170 15.49 10.80 11.77
N ARG A 171 14.76 9.69 11.61
CA ARG A 171 14.38 8.78 12.72
C ARG A 171 15.54 7.89 13.21
N GLY A 172 16.60 7.79 12.43
CA GLY A 172 17.75 6.94 12.75
C GLY A 172 18.59 7.53 13.89
N MET A 173 18.47 6.98 15.09
CA MET A 173 19.23 7.40 16.29
C MET A 173 20.62 6.75 16.40
N GLN A 174 21.12 6.11 15.34
CA GLN A 174 22.47 5.54 15.33
C GLN A 174 23.51 6.62 15.02
N PRO A 175 24.60 6.72 15.79
CA PRO A 175 25.65 7.68 15.52
C PRO A 175 26.43 7.24 14.28
N CYS A 176 26.35 8.04 13.23
CA CYS A 176 27.02 7.79 11.96
C CYS A 176 27.56 9.10 11.38
N ALA A 177 28.38 9.03 10.34
CA ALA A 177 28.95 10.23 9.70
C ALA A 177 27.88 11.24 9.25
N ARG A 178 26.65 10.77 9.02
CA ARG A 178 25.46 11.56 8.69
C ARG A 178 24.87 12.37 9.86
N THR A 179 24.95 11.85 11.08
CA THR A 179 24.27 12.39 12.28
C THR A 179 25.23 12.97 13.31
N ALA A 180 26.54 12.72 13.15
CA ALA A 180 27.59 13.19 14.05
C ALA A 180 28.11 14.58 13.66
N PHE A 181 28.16 15.47 14.64
CA PHE A 181 28.68 16.84 14.54
C PHE A 181 29.77 17.07 15.60
N ILE A 182 30.72 17.94 15.29
CA ILE A 182 31.83 18.34 16.14
C ILE A 182 31.57 19.77 16.61
N ILE A 183 31.60 19.99 17.91
CA ILE A 183 31.49 21.33 18.51
C ILE A 183 32.81 22.06 18.27
N THR A 184 32.81 23.14 17.50
CA THR A 184 34.01 23.89 17.13
C THR A 184 33.99 25.29 17.76
N SER A 185 35.12 25.72 18.32
CA SER A 185 35.30 27.06 18.86
C SER A 185 35.36 28.11 17.75
N VAL A 186 34.66 29.23 17.92
CA VAL A 186 34.69 30.38 16.98
C VAL A 186 35.33 31.63 17.59
N ASP A 187 35.52 31.64 18.91
CA ASP A 187 36.05 32.76 19.69
C ASP A 187 37.54 32.62 20.03
N GLY A 188 38.18 31.53 19.58
CA GLY A 188 39.59 31.24 19.84
C GLY A 188 39.85 30.48 21.14
N SER A 189 38.79 30.00 21.83
CA SER A 189 38.93 29.08 22.96
C SER A 189 39.66 27.79 22.54
N PRO A 190 40.55 27.23 23.38
CA PRO A 190 41.33 26.05 23.04
C PRO A 190 40.45 24.79 22.91
N GLU A 191 40.83 23.86 22.04
CA GLU A 191 40.17 22.56 21.95
C GLU A 191 40.24 21.83 23.30
N GLY A 192 39.12 21.24 23.72
CA GLY A 192 38.96 20.59 25.01
C GLY A 192 38.51 21.50 26.17
N SER A 193 38.35 22.81 25.96
CA SER A 193 37.72 23.66 27.00
C SER A 193 36.21 23.46 27.04
N THR A 194 35.63 23.64 28.23
CA THR A 194 34.18 23.48 28.45
C THR A 194 33.40 24.58 27.72
N LEU A 195 32.31 24.19 27.06
CA LEU A 195 31.37 25.12 26.44
C LEU A 195 30.46 25.74 27.49
N LEU A 196 30.33 27.07 27.48
CA LEU A 196 29.48 27.81 28.41
C LEU A 196 28.16 28.24 27.74
N PHE A 197 27.10 28.43 28.54
CA PHE A 197 25.86 29.04 28.05
C PHE A 197 26.11 30.46 27.53
N GLU A 198 25.37 30.85 26.49
CA GLU A 198 25.55 32.10 25.72
C GLU A 198 26.90 32.25 24.97
N GLN A 199 27.82 31.29 25.10
CA GLN A 199 29.05 31.27 24.34
C GLN A 199 28.78 30.89 22.87
N SER A 200 29.40 31.62 21.95
CA SER A 200 29.29 31.33 20.52
C SER A 200 30.15 30.13 20.13
N PHE A 201 29.60 29.24 19.31
CA PHE A 201 30.26 28.06 18.77
C PHE A 201 29.75 27.77 17.36
N ALA A 202 30.40 26.84 16.66
CA ALA A 202 29.95 26.32 15.37
C ALA A 202 29.78 24.80 15.43
N LEU A 203 28.81 24.29 14.69
CA LEU A 203 28.60 22.86 14.49
C LEU A 203 29.19 22.44 13.16
N LYS A 204 30.16 21.53 13.21
CA LYS A 204 30.89 21.06 12.03
C LYS A 204 30.63 19.57 11.80
N THR A 205 30.44 19.11 10.57
CA THR A 205 30.32 17.67 10.31
C THR A 205 31.65 16.95 10.57
N THR A 206 31.61 15.62 10.66
CA THR A 206 32.83 14.81 10.80
C THR A 206 33.76 14.96 9.58
N SER A 207 35.07 14.78 9.81
CA SER A 207 36.06 14.77 8.74
C SER A 207 35.95 13.50 7.87
N GLY A 208 36.63 13.49 6.71
CA GLY A 208 36.53 12.40 5.74
C GLY A 208 35.42 12.64 4.71
N PHE A 209 34.47 11.71 4.59
CA PHE A 209 33.44 11.76 3.55
C PHE A 209 32.48 12.96 3.72
N ALA A 210 32.20 13.36 4.97
CA ALA A 210 31.34 14.51 5.27
C ALA A 210 32.08 15.87 5.22
N ARG A 211 33.39 15.88 4.91
CA ARG A 211 34.26 17.05 4.60
C ARG A 211 34.35 18.16 5.65
N GLY A 212 33.71 18.05 6.82
CA GLY A 212 33.78 19.08 7.85
C GLY A 212 33.05 20.37 7.50
N LEU A 213 31.84 20.24 6.96
CA LEU A 213 30.95 21.36 6.62
C LEU A 213 30.34 21.99 7.87
N TYR A 214 30.14 23.30 7.86
CA TYR A 214 29.55 24.05 8.96
C TYR A 214 28.04 24.19 8.80
N LEU A 215 27.30 24.04 9.89
CA LEU A 215 25.86 24.29 9.95
C LEU A 215 25.60 25.80 9.88
N THR A 216 25.03 26.27 8.77
CA THR A 216 24.78 27.68 8.53
C THR A 216 23.29 27.98 8.35
N SER A 217 22.92 29.22 8.67
CA SER A 217 21.60 29.76 8.35
C SER A 217 21.72 31.25 8.00
N ASP A 218 20.82 31.74 7.15
CA ASP A 218 20.81 33.14 6.73
C ASP A 218 19.38 33.68 6.74
N LEU A 219 19.23 35.01 6.73
CA LEU A 219 17.93 35.66 6.71
C LEU A 219 17.07 35.15 5.56
N LYS A 220 15.80 34.85 5.87
CA LYS A 220 14.82 34.39 4.89
C LYS A 220 14.69 35.40 3.75
N SER A 221 14.87 34.94 2.52
CA SER A 221 14.58 35.70 1.30
C SER A 221 13.73 34.86 0.35
N PHE A 222 13.23 35.47 -0.73
CA PHE A 222 12.47 34.72 -1.75
C PHE A 222 13.29 33.60 -2.40
N GLN A 223 14.62 33.76 -2.47
CA GLN A 223 15.52 32.76 -3.05
C GLN A 223 16.08 31.79 -2.00
N LYS A 224 16.26 32.25 -0.75
CA LYS A 224 16.81 31.47 0.36
C LYS A 224 15.74 31.22 1.42
N CYS A 225 15.02 30.10 1.27
CA CYS A 225 14.00 29.67 2.22
C CYS A 225 13.81 28.15 2.16
N ALA A 226 13.32 27.58 3.26
CA ALA A 226 13.08 26.15 3.38
C ALA A 226 12.09 25.63 2.32
N LYS A 227 12.30 24.41 1.82
CA LYS A 227 11.62 23.90 0.62
C LYS A 227 10.10 23.78 0.81
N LYS A 228 9.65 23.36 1.98
CA LYS A 228 8.24 23.12 2.30
C LYS A 228 7.63 24.28 3.06
N SER A 229 8.15 24.59 4.25
CA SER A 229 7.61 25.61 5.14
C SER A 229 7.86 27.04 4.69
N ARG A 230 8.81 27.26 3.77
CA ARG A 230 9.29 28.60 3.37
C ARG A 230 9.81 29.42 4.56
N LEU A 231 10.23 28.78 5.65
CA LEU A 231 10.89 29.44 6.78
C LEU A 231 12.39 29.64 6.50
N GLN A 232 13.14 30.14 7.49
CA GLN A 232 14.58 30.30 7.40
C GLN A 232 15.24 28.93 7.19
N GLU A 233 15.96 28.74 6.09
CA GLU A 233 16.60 27.46 5.79
C GLU A 233 17.86 27.23 6.63
N VAL A 234 18.19 25.97 6.86
CA VAL A 234 19.40 25.53 7.54
C VAL A 234 20.14 24.58 6.59
N ASN A 235 21.37 24.94 6.24
CA ASN A 235 22.19 24.23 5.26
C ASN A 235 23.60 23.97 5.83
N LEU A 236 24.39 23.20 5.09
CA LEU A 236 25.79 22.88 5.38
C LEU A 236 26.69 23.49 4.32
N GLU A 237 27.61 24.36 4.73
CA GLU A 237 28.52 25.11 3.84
C GLU A 237 29.99 24.85 4.19
N ASP A 238 30.90 25.08 3.23
CA ASP A 238 32.35 24.91 3.42
C ASP A 238 32.97 26.05 4.27
N ASP A 239 32.38 27.25 4.24
CA ASP A 239 32.94 28.45 4.88
C ASP A 239 32.48 28.64 6.34
N GLY A 240 33.44 28.72 7.26
CA GLY A 240 33.22 29.07 8.67
C GLY A 240 32.98 30.56 8.89
N SER A 241 31.92 31.11 8.30
CA SER A 241 31.55 32.53 8.42
C SER A 241 30.67 32.80 9.65
N PHE A 242 30.34 34.07 9.93
CA PHE A 242 29.38 34.45 10.98
C PHE A 242 28.00 33.78 10.84
N LEU A 243 27.64 33.29 9.64
CA LEU A 243 26.42 32.51 9.40
C LEU A 243 26.44 31.12 10.03
N SER A 244 27.61 30.64 10.46
CA SER A 244 27.79 29.36 11.13
C SER A 244 27.78 29.46 12.66
N TRP A 245 27.56 30.65 13.20
CA TRP A 245 27.66 30.89 14.64
C TRP A 245 26.32 30.64 15.32
N TRP A 246 26.37 29.74 16.29
CA TRP A 246 25.25 29.36 17.15
C TRP A 246 25.65 29.59 18.60
N LYS A 247 24.66 29.71 19.48
CA LYS A 247 24.84 29.75 20.93
C LYS A 247 23.83 28.85 21.62
N ILE A 248 24.22 28.28 22.74
CA ILE A 248 23.34 27.45 23.57
C ILE A 248 22.76 28.32 24.69
N VAL A 249 21.44 28.25 24.85
CA VAL A 249 20.69 28.96 25.89
C VAL A 249 19.88 27.95 26.68
N HIS A 250 19.66 28.23 27.96
CA HIS A 250 18.81 27.40 28.80
C HIS A 250 17.37 27.34 28.26
N PHE A 251 16.76 26.16 28.28
CA PHE A 251 15.44 25.95 27.68
C PHE A 251 14.37 26.75 28.41
N ASP A 252 14.35 26.72 29.75
CA ASP A 252 13.41 27.52 30.55
C ASP A 252 13.80 29.01 30.53
N PRO A 253 12.93 29.91 30.03
CA PRO A 253 13.16 31.35 30.04
C PRO A 253 13.43 31.97 31.42
N GLN A 254 12.87 31.41 32.50
CA GLN A 254 12.97 31.99 33.85
C GLN A 254 14.37 31.79 34.44
N GLU A 255 15.02 30.67 34.11
CA GLU A 255 16.32 30.29 34.66
C GLU A 255 17.50 30.81 33.79
N ARG A 256 17.25 31.39 32.61
CA ARG A 256 18.31 31.82 31.66
C ARG A 256 19.36 32.72 32.27
N LEU A 257 18.95 33.68 33.11
CA LEU A 257 19.86 34.64 33.73
C LEU A 257 20.79 33.97 34.76
N GLU A 258 20.32 32.91 35.43
CA GLU A 258 21.10 32.21 36.44
C GLU A 258 22.15 31.27 35.82
N TYR A 259 21.84 30.72 34.65
CA TYR A 259 22.72 29.82 33.90
C TYR A 259 23.65 30.55 32.93
N GLU A 260 23.56 31.86 32.77
CA GLU A 260 24.45 32.64 31.90
C GLU A 260 25.92 32.46 32.32
N GLY A 261 26.77 32.04 31.37
CA GLY A 261 28.20 31.77 31.62
C GLY A 261 28.49 30.50 32.43
N GLN A 262 27.48 29.70 32.81
CA GLN A 262 27.68 28.38 33.42
C GLN A 262 28.07 27.33 32.37
N PRO A 263 28.78 26.25 32.76
CA PRO A 263 29.12 25.16 31.85
C PRO A 263 27.87 24.39 31.39
N VAL A 264 27.78 24.09 30.09
CA VAL A 264 26.65 23.36 29.52
C VAL A 264 26.76 21.87 29.85
N PRO A 265 25.78 21.29 30.57
CA PRO A 265 25.75 19.85 30.83
C PRO A 265 25.44 19.06 29.56
N ALA A 266 26.12 17.93 29.38
CA ALA A 266 25.86 17.03 28.27
C ALA A 266 24.56 16.24 28.49
N ASN A 267 23.88 15.84 27.41
CA ASN A 267 22.65 15.03 27.45
C ASN A 267 21.45 15.70 28.18
N VAL A 268 21.43 17.03 28.29
CA VAL A 268 20.33 17.82 28.85
C VAL A 268 19.64 18.62 27.74
N GLU A 269 18.37 18.97 27.96
CA GLU A 269 17.59 19.81 27.04
C GLU A 269 18.10 21.25 27.03
N VAL A 270 18.34 21.77 25.83
CA VAL A 270 18.84 23.12 25.59
C VAL A 270 18.19 23.72 24.35
N LEU A 271 18.28 25.05 24.21
CA LEU A 271 17.95 25.77 23.00
C LEU A 271 19.23 26.10 22.23
N ILE A 272 19.19 25.90 20.92
CA ILE A 272 20.29 26.27 20.01
C ILE A 272 19.81 27.46 19.20
N ILE A 273 20.43 28.63 19.40
CA ILE A 273 20.00 29.89 18.77
C ILE A 273 21.06 30.37 17.79
N HIS A 274 20.62 30.79 16.61
CA HIS A 274 21.50 31.34 15.59
C HIS A 274 21.93 32.76 15.96
N CYS A 275 23.24 33.05 16.03
CA CYS A 275 23.75 34.32 16.56
C CYS A 275 23.34 35.54 15.71
N LYS A 276 23.25 35.38 14.37
CA LYS A 276 22.89 36.51 13.47
C LYS A 276 21.39 36.84 13.50
N THR A 277 20.52 35.83 13.49
CA THR A 277 19.07 36.04 13.34
C THR A 277 18.30 35.92 14.64
N ASN A 278 18.96 35.47 15.71
CA ASN A 278 18.39 35.18 17.02
C ASN A 278 17.16 34.25 16.95
N GLN A 279 17.13 33.37 15.94
CA GLN A 279 16.11 32.35 15.75
C GLN A 279 16.62 31.02 16.30
N ALA A 280 15.75 30.29 16.99
CA ALA A 280 16.07 28.96 17.51
C ALA A 280 16.01 27.90 16.39
N LEU A 281 16.91 26.92 16.45
CA LEU A 281 16.87 25.75 15.59
C LEU A 281 15.59 24.96 15.89
N ALA A 282 14.86 24.55 14.85
CA ALA A 282 13.59 23.89 14.97
C ALA A 282 13.47 22.72 14.00
N VAL A 283 12.74 21.69 14.42
CA VAL A 283 12.26 20.63 13.54
C VAL A 283 10.75 20.73 13.37
N LEU A 284 10.26 20.66 12.14
CA LEU A 284 8.83 20.76 11.81
C LEU A 284 8.24 19.35 11.58
N GLY A 285 7.38 18.90 12.50
CA GLY A 285 6.78 17.57 12.43
C GLY A 285 5.71 17.39 11.34
N ASP A 286 5.05 18.48 10.96
CA ASP A 286 4.04 18.56 9.92
C ASP A 286 4.64 18.57 8.50
N GLN A 287 5.87 19.07 8.35
CA GLN A 287 6.57 19.19 7.07
C GLN A 287 7.49 18.00 6.80
N ILE A 288 6.92 16.98 6.15
CA ILE A 288 7.63 15.74 5.80
C ILE A 288 8.46 15.92 4.51
N LEU A 289 9.73 15.52 4.58
CA LEU A 289 10.66 15.37 3.46
C LEU A 289 10.85 13.89 3.13
N TRP A 290 10.65 13.53 1.86
CA TRP A 290 10.99 12.20 1.34
C TRP A 290 12.41 12.24 0.79
N THR A 291 13.34 11.63 1.51
CA THR A 291 14.76 11.56 1.12
C THR A 291 15.13 10.15 0.70
N THR A 292 16.32 9.97 0.13
CA THR A 292 16.87 8.64 -0.23
C THR A 292 17.05 7.69 0.97
N TYR A 293 16.97 8.24 2.18
CA TYR A 293 17.09 7.56 3.47
C TYR A 293 15.73 7.27 4.13
N GLY A 294 14.62 7.79 3.59
CA GLY A 294 13.27 7.52 4.05
C GLY A 294 12.46 8.77 4.39
N LYS A 295 11.53 8.62 5.35
CA LYS A 295 10.66 9.70 5.84
C LYS A 295 11.39 10.52 6.88
N GLU A 296 11.64 11.79 6.59
CA GLU A 296 12.36 12.72 7.46
C GLU A 296 11.58 14.03 7.64
N TYR A 297 11.99 14.84 8.60
CA TYR A 297 11.34 16.11 8.92
C TYR A 297 12.20 17.29 8.47
N GLU A 298 11.55 18.37 8.04
CA GLU A 298 12.25 19.60 7.67
C GLU A 298 12.83 20.30 8.91
N VAL A 299 14.10 20.73 8.82
CA VAL A 299 14.80 21.49 9.87
C VAL A 299 14.92 22.94 9.42
N THR A 300 14.59 23.88 10.30
CA THR A 300 14.59 25.32 10.00
C THR A 300 15.10 26.12 11.20
N ALA A 301 15.47 27.38 10.98
CA ALA A 301 15.78 28.31 12.07
C ALA A 301 14.55 29.20 12.32
N HIS A 302 13.70 28.81 13.26
CA HIS A 302 12.50 29.55 13.61
C HIS A 302 12.10 29.30 15.06
N THR A 303 11.85 30.36 15.81
CA THR A 303 11.42 30.26 17.21
C THR A 303 9.89 30.09 17.29
N PHE A 304 9.43 28.91 17.70
CA PHE A 304 8.01 28.65 17.98
C PHE A 304 7.74 28.89 19.45
N LEU A 305 6.79 29.77 19.74
CA LEU A 305 6.41 30.13 21.11
C LEU A 305 5.03 29.58 21.45
N ASP A 306 4.83 29.20 22.70
CA ASP A 306 3.53 28.85 23.26
C ASP A 306 2.76 30.10 23.73
N SER A 307 1.59 29.88 24.36
CA SER A 307 0.77 30.96 24.93
C SER A 307 1.46 31.74 26.06
N HIS A 308 2.49 31.17 26.68
CA HIS A 308 3.26 31.77 27.77
C HIS A 308 4.55 32.44 27.29
N LYS A 309 4.78 32.50 25.97
CA LYS A 309 6.03 32.97 25.34
C LYS A 309 7.25 32.12 25.69
N ALA A 310 7.03 30.86 26.09
CA ALA A 310 8.09 29.87 26.17
C ALA A 310 8.23 29.14 24.83
N GLU A 311 9.44 28.73 24.48
CA GLU A 311 9.72 27.97 23.28
C GLU A 311 9.07 26.58 23.34
N GLN A 312 8.55 26.10 22.21
CA GLN A 312 7.88 24.80 22.12
C GLN A 312 8.89 23.64 21.98
N ASP A 313 8.45 22.40 22.19
CA ASP A 313 9.24 21.16 22.02
C ASP A 313 9.94 21.04 20.65
N ASN A 314 9.45 21.73 19.63
CA ASN A 314 10.09 21.81 18.30
C ASN A 314 11.47 22.46 18.35
N ASN A 315 11.71 23.33 19.32
CA ASN A 315 12.94 24.07 19.51
C ASN A 315 13.88 23.43 20.54
N HIS A 316 13.42 22.44 21.31
CA HIS A 316 14.23 21.78 22.33
C HIS A 316 15.17 20.74 21.71
N TRP A 317 16.45 20.81 22.03
CA TRP A 317 17.47 19.89 21.53
C TRP A 317 18.29 19.30 22.67
N ILE A 318 18.78 18.09 22.48
CA ILE A 318 19.72 17.43 23.37
C ILE A 318 20.98 17.16 22.56
N LEU A 319 22.13 17.65 23.04
CA LEU A 319 23.43 17.30 22.50
C LEU A 319 23.90 16.01 23.18
N CYS A 320 23.75 14.90 22.46
CA CYS A 320 24.05 13.57 22.96
C CYS A 320 25.55 13.26 22.84
N THR A 321 26.16 12.85 23.94
CA THR A 321 27.53 12.29 24.03
C THR A 321 27.46 10.81 24.41
N SER A 322 28.55 10.06 24.28
CA SER A 322 28.56 8.67 24.77
C SER A 322 28.73 8.67 26.30
N ASP A 323 27.71 8.17 27.00
CA ASP A 323 27.72 8.07 28.47
C ASP A 323 28.48 6.81 28.92
N PRO A 324 29.52 6.91 29.79
CA PRO A 324 30.22 5.74 30.32
C PRO A 324 29.38 4.91 31.33
N ALA A 325 28.31 5.47 31.91
CA ALA A 325 27.44 4.81 32.90
C ALA A 325 26.09 4.31 32.32
N GLY A 326 25.72 4.73 31.11
CA GLY A 326 24.50 4.29 30.42
C GLY A 326 23.19 4.70 31.10
N ASP A 327 23.17 5.81 31.83
CA ASP A 327 22.02 6.31 32.60
C ASP A 327 21.32 7.52 31.94
N GLY A 328 22.01 8.29 31.08
CA GLY A 328 21.43 9.44 30.36
C GLY A 328 20.31 9.04 29.38
N LEU A 329 20.53 7.96 28.61
CA LEU A 329 19.50 7.37 27.75
C LEU A 329 18.41 6.62 28.54
N LYS A 330 18.64 6.31 29.82
CA LYS A 330 17.67 5.60 30.67
C LYS A 330 16.65 6.51 31.35
N LYS A 331 17.02 7.75 31.73
CA LYS A 331 16.04 8.73 32.23
C LYS A 331 15.00 9.06 31.15
N GLY A 332 15.44 9.20 29.89
CA GLY A 332 14.54 9.28 28.73
C GLY A 332 13.81 7.97 28.37
N HIS A 333 14.26 6.80 28.86
CA HIS A 333 13.54 5.52 28.70
C HIS A 333 12.40 5.33 29.71
N ARG A 334 12.47 5.89 30.93
CA ARG A 334 11.41 5.70 31.93
C ARG A 334 10.12 6.46 31.59
N LEU A 335 10.22 7.64 30.97
CA LEU A 335 9.04 8.34 30.43
C LEU A 335 8.49 7.69 29.13
N CYS A 336 9.31 6.89 28.43
CA CYS A 336 9.02 6.38 27.08
C CYS A 336 8.39 4.98 27.04
N ARG A 337 8.12 4.35 28.20
CA ARG A 337 7.49 3.01 28.23
C ARG A 337 5.95 3.04 28.13
N LYS A 338 5.34 4.18 27.79
CA LYS A 338 3.87 4.28 27.71
C LYS A 338 3.27 4.11 26.32
N THR A 339 4.06 3.98 25.24
CA THR A 339 3.47 3.76 23.90
C THR A 339 4.42 3.08 22.91
N ILE A 340 4.90 1.87 23.26
CA ILE A 340 5.17 0.87 22.22
C ILE A 340 3.90 0.03 22.20
N MET A 341 3.15 0.08 21.09
CA MET A 341 2.09 -0.90 20.86
C MET A 341 2.74 -2.27 20.90
N ALA A 342 2.57 -2.97 22.01
CA ALA A 342 2.91 -4.37 22.10
C ALA A 342 2.08 -5.07 21.03
N VAL A 343 2.73 -5.62 20.00
CA VAL A 343 2.09 -6.53 19.06
C VAL A 343 1.47 -7.64 19.91
N ASP A 344 0.16 -7.83 19.78
CA ASP A 344 -0.55 -8.88 20.51
C ASP A 344 -0.06 -10.25 20.01
N VAL A 345 0.91 -10.81 20.73
CA VAL A 345 1.57 -12.07 20.36
C VAL A 345 0.56 -13.22 20.22
N PRO A 346 -0.44 -13.38 21.13
CA PRO A 346 -1.54 -14.33 20.94
C PRO A 346 -2.33 -14.11 19.64
N GLY A 347 -2.74 -12.87 19.36
CA GLY A 347 -3.47 -12.52 18.13
C GLY A 347 -2.67 -12.81 16.87
N LEU A 348 -1.37 -12.47 16.85
CA LEU A 348 -0.48 -12.76 15.73
C LEU A 348 -0.35 -14.27 15.48
N VAL A 349 -0.17 -15.07 16.54
CA VAL A 349 -0.09 -16.53 16.42
C VAL A 349 -1.41 -17.10 15.87
N ALA A 350 -2.56 -16.64 16.36
CA ALA A 350 -3.87 -17.08 15.89
C ALA A 350 -4.09 -16.75 14.40
N VAL A 351 -3.73 -15.53 13.97
CA VAL A 351 -3.84 -15.10 12.56
C VAL A 351 -2.93 -15.90 11.64
N VAL A 352 -1.68 -16.15 12.04
CA VAL A 352 -0.74 -16.96 11.27
C VAL A 352 -1.25 -18.39 11.12
N VAL A 353 -1.73 -19.01 12.21
CA VAL A 353 -2.32 -20.36 12.18
C VAL A 353 -3.54 -20.38 11.25
N PHE A 354 -4.43 -19.40 11.34
CA PHE A 354 -5.61 -19.29 10.47
C PHE A 354 -5.24 -19.20 9.00
N TYR A 355 -4.29 -18.33 8.61
CA TYR A 355 -3.85 -18.22 7.22
C TYR A 355 -3.15 -19.48 6.72
N ILE A 356 -2.36 -20.15 7.56
CA ILE A 356 -1.74 -21.45 7.21
C ILE A 356 -2.82 -22.50 6.96
N VAL A 357 -3.84 -22.58 7.81
CA VAL A 357 -4.96 -23.52 7.66
C VAL A 357 -5.69 -23.26 6.33
N ILE A 358 -6.02 -22.00 6.01
CA ILE A 358 -6.64 -21.64 4.74
C ILE A 358 -5.76 -22.03 3.55
N LEU A 359 -4.46 -21.75 3.63
CA LEU A 359 -3.53 -22.05 2.54
C LEU A 359 -3.38 -23.57 2.33
N ILE A 360 -3.28 -24.36 3.40
CA ILE A 360 -3.25 -25.82 3.33
C ILE A 360 -4.52 -26.36 2.67
N ILE A 361 -5.68 -25.85 3.08
CA ILE A 361 -6.98 -26.26 2.54
C ILE A 361 -7.11 -25.86 1.08
N GLY A 362 -6.70 -24.65 0.70
CA GLY A 362 -6.70 -24.18 -0.68
C GLY A 362 -5.79 -25.03 -1.57
N VAL A 363 -4.58 -25.35 -1.11
CA VAL A 363 -3.66 -26.23 -1.83
C VAL A 363 -4.21 -27.66 -1.93
N TRP A 364 -4.83 -28.18 -0.87
CA TRP A 364 -5.48 -29.49 -0.88
C TRP A 364 -6.66 -29.54 -1.87
N ALA A 365 -7.53 -28.52 -1.84
CA ALA A 365 -8.66 -28.38 -2.74
C ALA A 365 -8.21 -28.22 -4.20
N SER A 366 -7.13 -27.47 -4.45
CA SER A 366 -6.47 -27.37 -5.75
C SER A 366 -5.96 -28.72 -6.25
N ARG A 367 -5.26 -29.50 -5.41
CA ARG A 367 -4.78 -30.85 -5.78
C ARG A 367 -5.94 -31.79 -6.09
N LYS A 368 -7.02 -31.73 -5.32
CA LYS A 368 -8.25 -32.49 -5.56
C LYS A 368 -8.91 -32.06 -6.87
N SER A 369 -8.99 -30.76 -7.13
CA SER A 369 -9.51 -30.19 -8.38
C SER A 369 -8.71 -30.67 -9.59
N LYS A 370 -7.37 -30.59 -9.57
CA LYS A 370 -6.51 -31.09 -10.65
C LYS A 370 -6.67 -32.60 -10.91
N LYS A 371 -7.00 -33.38 -9.89
CA LYS A 371 -7.27 -34.82 -10.05
C LYS A 371 -8.62 -35.06 -10.76
N VAL A 372 -9.63 -34.26 -10.44
CA VAL A 372 -10.94 -34.26 -11.13
C VAL A 372 -10.80 -33.73 -12.57
N GLU A 373 -10.02 -32.67 -12.78
CA GLU A 373 -9.73 -32.08 -14.10
C GLU A 373 -9.12 -33.10 -15.07
N LYS A 374 -8.20 -33.96 -14.60
CA LYS A 374 -7.63 -35.05 -15.40
C LYS A 374 -8.64 -36.13 -15.84
N THR A 375 -9.82 -36.17 -15.21
CA THR A 375 -10.86 -37.18 -15.45
C THR A 375 -11.98 -36.64 -16.35
N CYS A 376 -12.09 -35.32 -16.52
CA CYS A 376 -13.16 -34.67 -17.28
C CYS A 376 -12.76 -34.38 -18.73
N ALA A 377 -13.72 -34.50 -19.66
CA ALA A 377 -13.52 -34.37 -21.11
C ALA A 377 -13.70 -32.93 -21.65
N GLY A 378 -13.93 -31.93 -20.79
CA GLY A 378 -14.18 -30.54 -21.17
C GLY A 378 -12.91 -29.74 -21.51
N SER A 379 -13.07 -28.60 -22.20
CA SER A 379 -11.96 -27.67 -22.44
C SER A 379 -11.37 -27.17 -21.12
N LYS A 380 -10.04 -27.12 -21.00
CA LYS A 380 -9.32 -26.66 -19.80
C LYS A 380 -9.82 -25.30 -19.28
N SER A 381 -10.22 -24.39 -20.19
CA SER A 381 -10.78 -23.09 -19.82
C SER A 381 -12.16 -23.18 -19.17
N GLU A 382 -13.04 -24.07 -19.64
CA GLU A 382 -14.39 -24.25 -19.10
C GLU A 382 -14.35 -24.91 -17.71
N VAL A 383 -13.45 -25.87 -17.50
CA VAL A 383 -13.25 -26.50 -16.19
C VAL A 383 -12.70 -25.50 -15.17
N THR A 384 -11.78 -24.62 -15.58
CA THR A 384 -11.19 -23.61 -14.70
C THR A 384 -12.20 -22.52 -14.31
N ILE A 385 -13.06 -22.10 -15.25
CA ILE A 385 -13.99 -20.96 -15.07
C ILE A 385 -15.31 -21.40 -14.44
N ILE A 386 -15.84 -22.58 -14.78
CA ILE A 386 -17.20 -23.02 -14.40
C ILE A 386 -17.20 -24.34 -13.61
N GLY A 387 -16.04 -24.96 -13.39
CA GLY A 387 -15.95 -26.18 -12.60
C GLY A 387 -16.70 -27.36 -13.24
N ASP A 388 -16.66 -27.48 -14.57
CA ASP A 388 -17.28 -28.58 -15.34
C ASP A 388 -18.81 -28.71 -15.14
N ARG A 389 -19.46 -27.65 -14.62
CA ARG A 389 -20.91 -27.61 -14.41
C ARG A 389 -21.45 -28.81 -13.62
N ASN A 390 -20.70 -29.29 -12.63
CA ASN A 390 -21.08 -30.44 -11.81
C ASN A 390 -20.99 -30.14 -10.31
N ILE A 391 -21.15 -28.85 -9.95
CA ILE A 391 -21.13 -28.45 -8.55
C ILE A 391 -22.45 -28.88 -7.89
N ASN A 392 -22.32 -29.62 -6.78
CA ASN A 392 -23.46 -30.05 -5.98
C ASN A 392 -24.17 -28.85 -5.34
N VAL A 393 -25.49 -28.93 -5.15
CA VAL A 393 -26.32 -27.87 -4.59
C VAL A 393 -25.76 -27.34 -3.26
N LEU A 394 -25.30 -28.22 -2.36
CA LEU A 394 -24.70 -27.79 -1.09
C LEU A 394 -23.48 -26.89 -1.29
N VAL A 395 -22.53 -27.33 -2.12
CA VAL A 395 -21.32 -26.54 -2.44
C VAL A 395 -21.72 -25.24 -3.13
N GLY A 396 -22.71 -25.29 -4.02
CA GLY A 396 -23.30 -24.14 -4.70
C GLY A 396 -23.88 -23.12 -3.73
N VAL A 397 -24.63 -23.55 -2.71
CA VAL A 397 -25.26 -22.65 -1.73
C VAL A 397 -24.20 -21.94 -0.91
N PHE A 398 -23.23 -22.68 -0.36
CA PHE A 398 -22.16 -22.10 0.46
C PHE A 398 -21.28 -21.13 -0.33
N THR A 399 -20.85 -21.49 -1.55
CA THR A 399 -20.05 -20.55 -2.37
C THR A 399 -20.87 -19.34 -2.80
N MET A 400 -22.16 -19.52 -3.09
CA MET A 400 -23.06 -18.41 -3.41
C MET A 400 -23.19 -17.44 -2.25
N THR A 401 -23.44 -17.94 -1.04
CA THR A 401 -23.54 -17.11 0.17
C THR A 401 -22.21 -16.46 0.53
N ALA A 402 -21.09 -17.20 0.50
CA ALA A 402 -19.77 -16.72 0.89
C ALA A 402 -19.27 -15.52 0.07
N THR A 403 -19.73 -15.39 -1.17
CA THR A 403 -19.40 -14.25 -2.04
C THR A 403 -19.88 -12.92 -1.48
N TRP A 404 -21.03 -12.93 -0.83
CA TRP A 404 -21.76 -11.74 -0.39
C TRP A 404 -21.57 -11.50 1.10
N VAL A 405 -21.45 -12.57 1.88
CA VAL A 405 -21.16 -12.51 3.32
C VAL A 405 -19.65 -12.29 3.51
N GLY A 406 -19.23 -11.04 3.33
CA GLY A 406 -17.84 -10.59 3.53
C GLY A 406 -17.70 -9.57 4.67
N GLY A 407 -16.49 -9.00 4.81
CA GLY A 407 -16.19 -8.00 5.82
C GLY A 407 -17.12 -6.78 5.77
N GLY A 408 -17.43 -6.27 4.57
CA GLY A 408 -18.38 -5.15 4.41
C GLY A 408 -19.82 -5.51 4.82
N TYR A 409 -20.27 -6.74 4.56
CA TYR A 409 -21.59 -7.19 4.96
C TYR A 409 -21.70 -7.34 6.48
N ILE A 410 -20.72 -8.00 7.11
CA ILE A 410 -20.73 -8.28 8.55
C ILE A 410 -20.47 -7.01 9.36
N MET A 411 -19.43 -6.25 9.01
CA MET A 411 -19.04 -5.04 9.73
C MET A 411 -20.01 -3.89 9.43
N GLY A 412 -20.40 -3.70 8.17
CA GLY A 412 -21.33 -2.63 7.79
C GLY A 412 -22.73 -2.83 8.36
N THR A 413 -23.22 -4.07 8.47
CA THR A 413 -24.50 -4.35 9.15
C THR A 413 -24.41 -4.03 10.64
N ALA A 414 -23.32 -4.42 11.32
CA ALA A 414 -23.14 -4.13 12.74
C ALA A 414 -22.97 -2.62 13.00
N GLU A 415 -22.21 -1.92 12.16
CA GLU A 415 -21.99 -0.47 12.22
C GLU A 415 -23.29 0.32 12.00
N ALA A 416 -24.10 -0.09 11.02
CA ALA A 416 -25.39 0.55 10.75
C ALA A 416 -26.34 0.43 11.95
N VAL A 417 -26.39 -0.73 12.60
CA VAL A 417 -27.21 -0.96 13.80
C VAL A 417 -26.64 -0.20 15.02
N TYR A 418 -25.31 -0.12 15.13
CA TYR A 418 -24.63 0.60 16.20
C TYR A 418 -24.82 2.12 16.12
N SER A 419 -24.86 2.66 14.89
CA SER A 419 -24.89 4.11 14.68
C SER A 419 -26.19 4.75 15.18
N PRO A 420 -26.11 5.82 16.01
CA PRO A 420 -27.30 6.45 16.61
C PRO A 420 -28.29 7.05 15.60
N THR A 421 -27.83 7.37 14.39
CA THR A 421 -28.64 8.00 13.33
C THR A 421 -29.27 6.99 12.38
N GLN A 422 -28.85 5.73 12.42
CA GLN A 422 -29.21 4.69 11.47
C GLN A 422 -30.03 3.58 12.17
N GLY A 423 -29.45 2.84 13.11
CA GLY A 423 -30.15 1.73 13.75
C GLY A 423 -30.55 0.59 12.79
N LEU A 424 -31.41 -0.32 13.25
CA LEU A 424 -31.81 -1.54 12.54
C LEU A 424 -32.42 -1.28 11.15
N ILE A 425 -33.20 -0.22 10.99
CA ILE A 425 -33.87 0.08 9.71
C ILE A 425 -32.86 0.27 8.57
N TRP A 426 -31.65 0.73 8.88
CA TRP A 426 -30.58 0.95 7.88
C TRP A 426 -29.68 -0.28 7.68
N ALA A 427 -29.90 -1.37 8.42
CA ALA A 427 -29.25 -2.67 8.21
C ALA A 427 -29.81 -3.37 6.95
N MET A 428 -29.67 -2.74 5.79
CA MET A 428 -30.32 -3.15 4.55
C MET A 428 -29.64 -4.33 3.86
N GLY A 429 -28.40 -4.66 4.21
CA GLY A 429 -27.64 -5.76 3.60
C GLY A 429 -28.41 -7.09 3.57
N PRO A 430 -28.82 -7.66 4.74
CA PRO A 430 -29.55 -8.92 4.79
C PRO A 430 -30.87 -8.95 3.98
N PRO A 431 -31.81 -7.99 4.12
CA PRO A 431 -33.04 -8.00 3.33
C PRO A 431 -32.81 -7.71 1.85
N ALA A 432 -31.86 -6.83 1.49
CA ALA A 432 -31.57 -6.52 0.10
C ALA A 432 -31.01 -7.73 -0.65
N TYR A 433 -30.04 -8.44 -0.05
CA TYR A 433 -29.47 -9.63 -0.69
C TYR A 433 -30.43 -10.82 -0.72
N LEU A 434 -31.34 -10.93 0.25
CA LEU A 434 -32.46 -11.88 0.17
C LEU A 434 -33.28 -11.62 -1.10
N ILE A 435 -33.68 -10.37 -1.36
CA ILE A 435 -34.43 -9.99 -2.56
C ILE A 435 -33.59 -10.26 -3.82
N ASN A 436 -32.31 -9.88 -3.84
CA ASN A 436 -31.39 -10.12 -4.96
C ASN A 436 -31.36 -11.61 -5.37
N PHE A 437 -31.19 -12.52 -4.42
CA PHE A 437 -31.15 -13.95 -4.71
C PHE A 437 -32.49 -14.53 -5.13
N LEU A 438 -33.60 -14.06 -4.54
CA LEU A 438 -34.93 -14.45 -4.97
C LEU A 438 -35.20 -14.05 -6.42
N LEU A 439 -34.89 -12.80 -6.78
CA LEU A 439 -35.03 -12.30 -8.16
C LEU A 439 -34.09 -13.04 -9.13
N GLY A 440 -32.85 -13.26 -8.73
CA GLY A 440 -31.87 -14.03 -9.49
C GLY A 440 -32.33 -15.46 -9.77
N GLY A 441 -32.90 -16.14 -8.76
CA GLY A 441 -33.44 -17.50 -8.89
C GLY A 441 -34.71 -17.58 -9.75
N LEU A 442 -35.63 -16.63 -9.60
CA LEU A 442 -36.90 -16.60 -10.33
C LEU A 442 -36.72 -16.27 -11.81
N PHE A 443 -36.00 -15.19 -12.13
CA PHE A 443 -35.97 -14.64 -13.48
C PHE A 443 -34.73 -15.05 -14.28
N PHE A 444 -33.56 -15.16 -13.65
CA PHE A 444 -32.29 -15.25 -14.36
C PHE A 444 -31.65 -16.64 -14.34
N ALA A 445 -31.79 -17.40 -13.26
CA ALA A 445 -31.08 -18.67 -13.09
C ALA A 445 -31.47 -19.72 -14.16
N LYS A 446 -32.77 -19.89 -14.43
CA LYS A 446 -33.26 -20.86 -15.42
C LYS A 446 -32.85 -20.49 -16.86
N PRO A 447 -33.11 -19.27 -17.37
CA PRO A 447 -32.73 -18.90 -18.74
C PRO A 447 -31.22 -18.95 -18.99
N MET A 448 -30.43 -18.48 -18.02
CA MET A 448 -28.97 -18.46 -18.14
C MET A 448 -28.40 -19.88 -18.20
N ARG A 449 -28.90 -20.77 -17.32
CA ARG A 449 -28.40 -22.15 -17.26
C ARG A 449 -28.91 -23.02 -18.41
N SER A 450 -30.14 -22.83 -18.88
CA SER A 450 -30.72 -23.63 -19.98
C SER A 450 -30.01 -23.36 -21.31
N LYS A 451 -29.55 -22.12 -21.53
CA LYS A 451 -28.83 -21.72 -22.76
C LYS A 451 -27.33 -22.02 -22.72
N ARG A 452 -26.83 -22.62 -21.64
CA ARG A 452 -25.41 -23.01 -21.48
C ARG A 452 -24.42 -21.86 -21.69
N TYR A 453 -24.77 -20.65 -21.28
CA TYR A 453 -23.85 -19.51 -21.27
C TYR A 453 -22.65 -19.74 -20.33
N VAL A 454 -21.57 -19.02 -20.59
CA VAL A 454 -20.30 -19.04 -19.85
C VAL A 454 -20.14 -17.76 -19.03
N THR A 455 -20.57 -16.62 -19.56
CA THR A 455 -20.51 -15.33 -18.87
C THR A 455 -21.88 -14.66 -18.74
N MET A 456 -22.01 -13.69 -17.83
CA MET A 456 -23.20 -12.84 -17.73
C MET A 456 -23.47 -12.07 -19.04
N LEU A 457 -22.43 -11.75 -19.80
CA LEU A 457 -22.50 -10.90 -20.98
C LEU A 457 -22.86 -11.65 -22.27
N ASP A 458 -22.84 -12.98 -22.27
CA ASP A 458 -23.14 -13.81 -23.45
C ASP A 458 -24.54 -13.56 -24.07
N PRO A 459 -25.65 -13.37 -23.29
CA PRO A 459 -26.94 -13.04 -23.86
C PRO A 459 -26.91 -11.71 -24.63
N PHE A 460 -26.15 -10.74 -24.14
CA PHE A 460 -25.98 -9.44 -24.78
C PHE A 460 -25.12 -9.55 -26.04
N GLN A 461 -24.08 -10.38 -26.01
CA GLN A 461 -23.26 -10.68 -27.18
C GLN A 461 -24.07 -11.30 -28.31
N HIS A 462 -24.92 -12.28 -27.99
CA HIS A 462 -25.77 -12.93 -29.00
C HIS A 462 -26.84 -11.99 -29.57
N ARG A 463 -27.32 -11.01 -28.79
CA ARG A 463 -28.39 -10.10 -29.21
C ARG A 463 -27.90 -8.84 -29.91
N TYR A 464 -26.81 -8.23 -29.43
CA TYR A 464 -26.32 -6.92 -29.85
C TYR A 464 -24.93 -6.96 -30.50
N GLY A 465 -24.29 -8.12 -30.54
CA GLY A 465 -22.98 -8.32 -31.15
C GLY A 465 -21.80 -7.96 -30.22
N ASN A 466 -20.59 -8.17 -30.74
CA ASN A 466 -19.35 -8.11 -29.96
C ASN A 466 -19.00 -6.68 -29.50
N MET A 467 -19.27 -5.67 -30.33
CA MET A 467 -18.91 -4.27 -30.02
C MET A 467 -19.67 -3.73 -28.79
N PHE A 468 -20.98 -3.95 -28.74
CA PHE A 468 -21.80 -3.53 -27.60
C PHE A 468 -21.38 -4.22 -26.30
N THR A 469 -21.07 -5.51 -26.41
CA THR A 469 -20.61 -6.33 -25.28
C THR A 469 -19.27 -5.86 -24.73
N ALA A 470 -18.32 -5.50 -25.61
CA ALA A 470 -17.03 -4.96 -25.20
C ALA A 470 -17.16 -3.63 -24.43
N ILE A 471 -18.10 -2.76 -24.84
CA ILE A 471 -18.38 -1.50 -24.15
C ILE A 471 -18.98 -1.77 -22.77
N LEU A 472 -19.92 -2.72 -22.65
CA LEU A 472 -20.52 -3.09 -21.36
C LEU A 472 -19.55 -3.80 -20.41
N LEU A 473 -18.54 -4.49 -20.94
CA LEU A 473 -17.53 -5.17 -20.13
C LEU A 473 -16.66 -4.18 -19.33
N LEU A 474 -16.35 -3.00 -19.89
CA LEU A 474 -15.49 -2.01 -19.24
C LEU A 474 -16.01 -1.52 -17.87
N PRO A 475 -17.24 -0.99 -17.73
CA PRO A 475 -17.75 -0.56 -16.43
C PRO A 475 -17.93 -1.73 -15.46
N ALA A 476 -18.32 -2.92 -15.94
CA ALA A 476 -18.42 -4.11 -15.10
C ALA A 476 -17.06 -4.49 -14.49
N LEU A 477 -15.99 -4.49 -15.30
CA LEU A 477 -14.64 -4.77 -14.85
C LEU A 477 -14.12 -3.73 -13.85
N VAL A 478 -14.34 -2.44 -14.12
CA VAL A 478 -13.94 -1.35 -13.20
C VAL A 478 -14.67 -1.49 -11.87
N SER A 479 -15.96 -1.80 -11.89
CA SER A 479 -16.74 -2.02 -10.67
C SER A 479 -16.19 -3.18 -9.84
N ASP A 480 -15.86 -4.31 -10.48
CA ASP A 480 -15.27 -5.46 -9.79
C ASP A 480 -13.91 -5.13 -9.15
N ILE A 481 -13.06 -4.35 -9.85
CA ILE A 481 -11.74 -3.92 -9.32
C ILE A 481 -11.91 -3.05 -8.08
N LEU A 482 -12.82 -2.06 -8.14
CA LEU A 482 -13.09 -1.16 -7.01
C LEU A 482 -13.69 -1.94 -5.83
N TRP A 483 -14.55 -2.92 -6.10
CA TRP A 483 -15.14 -3.78 -5.09
C TRP A 483 -14.08 -4.63 -4.36
N VAL A 484 -13.17 -5.27 -5.11
CA VAL A 484 -12.05 -6.03 -4.52
C VAL A 484 -11.15 -5.15 -3.67
N ALA A 485 -10.86 -3.93 -4.12
CA ALA A 485 -10.07 -2.97 -3.33
C ALA A 485 -10.75 -2.61 -1.99
N CYS A 486 -12.07 -2.40 -1.99
CA CYS A 486 -12.85 -2.13 -0.79
C CYS A 486 -12.80 -3.30 0.21
N ILE A 487 -12.97 -4.55 -0.26
CA ILE A 487 -12.91 -5.73 0.60
C ILE A 487 -11.50 -5.93 1.18
N LEU A 488 -10.44 -5.75 0.39
CA LEU A 488 -9.06 -5.84 0.88
C LEU A 488 -8.75 -4.75 1.92
N ALA A 489 -9.31 -3.54 1.75
CA ALA A 489 -9.19 -2.47 2.73
C ALA A 489 -9.91 -2.82 4.04
N ALA A 490 -11.13 -3.36 3.98
CA ALA A 490 -11.87 -3.81 5.16
C ALA A 490 -11.16 -4.96 5.91
N LEU A 491 -10.61 -5.93 5.17
CA LEU A 491 -9.79 -7.02 5.71
C LEU A 491 -8.49 -6.51 6.36
N GLY A 492 -7.80 -5.57 5.71
CA GLY A 492 -6.60 -4.97 6.27
C GLY A 492 -6.87 -4.08 7.49
N GLY A 493 -8.02 -3.39 7.53
CA GLY A 493 -8.46 -2.59 8.67
C GLY A 493 -8.72 -3.46 9.91
N THR A 494 -9.46 -4.57 9.75
CA THR A 494 -9.67 -5.54 10.84
C THR A 494 -8.36 -6.18 11.31
N MET A 495 -7.47 -6.55 10.39
CA MET A 495 -6.14 -7.09 10.73
C MET A 495 -5.23 -6.08 11.45
N SER A 496 -5.32 -4.79 11.12
CA SER A 496 -4.56 -3.74 11.79
C SER A 496 -4.93 -3.62 13.27
N ILE A 497 -6.22 -3.76 13.60
CA ILE A 497 -6.72 -3.74 14.99
C ILE A 497 -6.20 -4.95 15.77
N ILE A 498 -6.24 -6.15 15.17
CA ILE A 498 -5.80 -7.39 15.84
C ILE A 498 -4.29 -7.41 16.05
N LEU A 499 -3.51 -7.05 15.03
CA LEU A 499 -2.06 -7.20 15.05
C LEU A 499 -1.32 -5.99 15.65
N GLY A 500 -2.01 -4.85 15.82
CA GLY A 500 -1.38 -3.57 16.17
C GLY A 500 -0.39 -3.10 15.09
N LEU A 501 -0.54 -3.56 13.85
CA LEU A 501 0.32 -3.19 12.72
C LEU A 501 -0.30 -2.05 11.91
N SER A 502 0.52 -1.36 11.10
CA SER A 502 0.01 -0.33 10.20
C SER A 502 -1.01 -0.91 9.21
N SER A 503 -2.06 -0.13 8.90
CA SER A 503 -3.13 -0.55 7.99
C SER A 503 -2.60 -0.94 6.61
N ALA A 504 -1.64 -0.16 6.07
CA ALA A 504 -1.01 -0.45 4.78
C ALA A 504 -0.32 -1.82 4.74
N LEU A 505 0.45 -2.15 5.79
CA LEU A 505 1.16 -3.44 5.86
C LEU A 505 0.18 -4.61 6.02
N SER A 506 -0.88 -4.41 6.80
CA SER A 506 -1.96 -5.39 7.00
C SER A 506 -2.73 -5.68 5.71
N ILE A 507 -3.02 -4.66 4.89
CA ILE A 507 -3.64 -4.81 3.56
C ILE A 507 -2.72 -5.61 2.63
N VAL A 508 -1.43 -5.27 2.56
CA VAL A 508 -0.47 -5.93 1.65
C VAL A 508 -0.31 -7.41 2.00
N ILE A 509 -0.16 -7.76 3.29
CA ILE A 509 -0.05 -9.16 3.73
C ILE A 509 -1.32 -9.92 3.37
N SER A 510 -2.49 -9.36 3.67
CA SER A 510 -3.78 -10.01 3.42
C SER A 510 -4.03 -10.22 1.92
N ALA A 511 -3.63 -9.25 1.07
CA ALA A 511 -3.70 -9.36 -0.38
C ALA A 511 -2.75 -10.46 -0.93
N ALA A 512 -1.51 -10.51 -0.43
CA ALA A 512 -0.52 -11.50 -0.87
C ALA A 512 -0.98 -12.95 -0.57
N VAL A 513 -1.53 -13.19 0.63
CA VAL A 513 -2.08 -14.51 0.99
C VAL A 513 -3.27 -14.86 0.09
N SER A 514 -4.20 -13.91 -0.10
CA SER A 514 -5.41 -14.11 -0.90
C SER A 514 -5.13 -14.42 -2.36
N ILE A 515 -4.20 -13.70 -2.98
CA ILE A 515 -3.78 -13.92 -4.37
C ILE A 515 -3.12 -15.30 -4.53
N THR A 516 -2.28 -15.70 -3.57
CA THR A 516 -1.51 -16.95 -3.65
C THR A 516 -2.41 -18.18 -3.70
N TYR A 517 -3.38 -18.33 -2.78
CA TYR A 517 -4.25 -19.51 -2.79
C TYR A 517 -5.29 -19.48 -3.93
N THR A 518 -5.71 -18.28 -4.36
CA THR A 518 -6.68 -18.14 -5.46
C THR A 518 -6.05 -18.51 -6.80
N PHE A 519 -4.82 -18.07 -7.06
CA PHE A 519 -4.11 -18.36 -8.31
C PHE A 519 -3.82 -19.85 -8.50
N LEU A 520 -3.55 -20.59 -7.41
CA LEU A 520 -3.18 -22.00 -7.48
C LEU A 520 -4.36 -22.95 -7.73
N GLY A 521 -5.61 -22.50 -7.58
CA GLY A 521 -6.72 -23.41 -7.30
C GLY A 521 -7.95 -23.39 -8.23
N GLY A 522 -8.19 -22.32 -9.00
CA GLY A 522 -9.39 -22.20 -9.86
C GLY A 522 -10.72 -22.23 -9.09
N LEU A 523 -11.87 -22.26 -9.79
CA LEU A 523 -13.21 -22.16 -9.17
C LEU A 523 -13.46 -23.25 -8.11
N TYR A 524 -12.97 -24.46 -8.32
CA TYR A 524 -13.14 -25.56 -7.37
C TYR A 524 -12.43 -25.29 -6.04
N SER A 525 -11.19 -24.80 -6.07
CA SER A 525 -10.48 -24.45 -4.84
C SER A 525 -11.22 -23.37 -4.08
N VAL A 526 -11.70 -22.34 -4.79
CA VAL A 526 -12.49 -21.25 -4.20
C VAL A 526 -13.76 -21.79 -3.55
N ALA A 527 -14.52 -22.64 -4.26
CA ALA A 527 -15.77 -23.19 -3.73
C ALA A 527 -15.59 -24.03 -2.45
N TYR A 528 -14.51 -24.80 -2.34
CA TYR A 528 -14.24 -25.58 -1.13
C TYR A 528 -13.70 -24.71 0.03
N THR A 529 -12.89 -23.69 -0.27
CA THR A 529 -12.44 -22.74 0.77
C THR A 529 -13.62 -21.92 1.31
N ASP A 530 -14.57 -21.55 0.45
CA ASP A 530 -15.77 -20.80 0.82
C ASP A 530 -16.62 -21.53 1.88
N ILE A 531 -16.80 -22.85 1.74
CA ILE A 531 -17.57 -23.66 2.71
C ILE A 531 -16.95 -23.54 4.11
N ILE A 532 -15.63 -23.67 4.19
CA ILE A 532 -14.91 -23.68 5.46
C ILE A 532 -14.84 -22.27 6.05
N GLN A 533 -14.57 -21.25 5.22
CA GLN A 533 -14.56 -19.85 5.62
C GLN A 533 -15.92 -19.41 6.14
N LEU A 534 -17.00 -19.69 5.41
CA LEU A 534 -18.36 -19.33 5.83
C LEU A 534 -18.78 -20.08 7.10
N SER A 535 -18.40 -21.35 7.24
CA SER A 535 -18.66 -22.13 8.47
C SER A 535 -17.94 -21.55 9.68
N PHE A 536 -16.67 -21.16 9.53
CA PHE A 536 -15.92 -20.52 10.61
C PHE A 536 -16.52 -19.17 10.98
N ILE A 537 -16.86 -18.33 9.98
CA ILE A 537 -17.52 -17.04 10.21
C ILE A 537 -18.81 -17.24 11.02
N PHE A 538 -19.66 -18.18 10.61
CA PHE A 538 -20.92 -18.44 11.29
C PHE A 538 -20.71 -18.85 12.76
N VAL A 539 -19.87 -19.86 13.00
CA VAL A 539 -19.60 -20.35 14.37
C VAL A 539 -18.94 -19.27 15.22
N SER A 540 -17.95 -18.54 14.67
CA SER A 540 -17.24 -17.49 15.42
C SER A 540 -18.16 -16.35 15.81
N MET A 541 -19.06 -15.92 14.92
CA MET A 541 -19.98 -14.82 15.23
C MET A 541 -20.97 -15.18 16.34
N TRP A 542 -21.54 -16.39 16.30
CA TRP A 542 -22.43 -16.86 17.37
C TRP A 542 -21.68 -17.05 18.69
N LEU A 543 -20.42 -17.50 18.62
CA LEU A 543 -19.57 -17.65 19.80
C LEU A 543 -19.22 -16.30 20.44
N CYS A 544 -19.07 -15.22 19.66
CA CYS A 544 -18.80 -13.87 20.18
C CYS A 544 -19.97 -13.27 20.97
N ILE A 545 -21.22 -13.60 20.63
CA ILE A 545 -22.41 -12.97 21.24
C ILE A 545 -22.46 -13.15 22.77
N PRO A 546 -22.32 -14.36 23.35
CA PRO A 546 -22.28 -14.54 24.80
C PRO A 546 -21.19 -13.72 25.49
N PHE A 547 -19.99 -13.62 24.92
CA PHE A 547 -18.90 -12.84 25.52
C PHE A 547 -19.18 -11.34 25.50
N LEU A 548 -19.87 -10.84 24.47
CA LEU A 548 -20.29 -9.44 24.39
C LEU A 548 -21.37 -9.11 25.42
N VAL A 549 -22.38 -9.96 25.55
CA VAL A 549 -23.48 -9.77 26.52
C VAL A 549 -23.00 -9.90 27.97
N LEU A 550 -22.01 -10.74 28.24
CA LEU A 550 -21.40 -10.89 29.57
C LEU A 550 -20.38 -9.79 29.90
N SER A 551 -20.11 -8.87 28.98
CA SER A 551 -19.13 -7.79 29.18
C SER A 551 -19.64 -6.79 30.24
N PRO A 552 -18.78 -6.33 31.17
CA PRO A 552 -19.15 -5.32 32.18
C PRO A 552 -19.65 -4.00 31.61
N ALA A 553 -19.37 -3.74 30.32
CA ALA A 553 -19.82 -2.53 29.62
C ALA A 553 -21.32 -2.57 29.27
N VAL A 554 -21.94 -3.76 29.17
CA VAL A 554 -23.37 -3.90 28.89
C VAL A 554 -24.13 -3.90 30.22
N THR A 555 -24.51 -2.72 30.70
CA THR A 555 -25.25 -2.59 31.97
C THR A 555 -26.73 -2.95 31.82
N ASP A 556 -27.08 -4.24 31.96
CA ASP A 556 -28.16 -4.73 32.86
C ASP A 556 -28.32 -6.26 32.71
N ASN A 557 -28.12 -7.01 33.80
CA ASN A 557 -28.11 -8.48 33.82
C ASN A 557 -29.51 -9.10 33.79
N SER A 558 -30.37 -8.71 32.84
CA SER A 558 -31.55 -9.52 32.55
C SER A 558 -31.75 -9.70 31.03
N PRO A 559 -31.93 -10.94 30.54
CA PRO A 559 -32.28 -11.22 29.14
C PRO A 559 -33.59 -10.56 28.68
N THR A 560 -34.31 -9.90 29.59
CA THR A 560 -35.65 -9.33 29.43
C THR A 560 -35.70 -7.80 29.54
N ALA A 561 -34.65 -7.11 30.00
CA ALA A 561 -34.64 -5.64 30.09
C ALA A 561 -34.43 -4.95 28.73
N HIS A 562 -33.76 -5.60 27.77
CA HIS A 562 -33.52 -5.05 26.42
C HIS A 562 -34.80 -4.87 25.57
N LEU A 563 -35.94 -5.41 26.01
CA LEU A 563 -37.23 -5.23 25.35
C LEU A 563 -38.12 -4.16 26.03
N ASN A 564 -37.74 -3.68 27.22
CA ASN A 564 -38.52 -2.68 27.95
C ASN A 564 -37.93 -1.28 27.73
N GLN A 565 -38.31 -0.74 26.58
CA GLN A 565 -38.41 0.66 26.18
C GLN A 565 -38.47 1.65 27.36
N THR A 566 -37.33 2.18 27.83
CA THR A 566 -37.32 3.39 28.69
C THR A 566 -36.02 4.20 28.69
N ASN A 567 -34.88 3.70 28.19
CA ASN A 567 -33.64 4.48 28.15
C ASN A 567 -33.18 4.79 26.70
N SER A 568 -33.60 5.95 26.22
CA SER A 568 -32.86 6.94 25.41
C SER A 568 -32.18 6.59 24.07
N HIS A 569 -32.02 5.35 23.64
CA HIS A 569 -31.51 5.04 22.29
C HIS A 569 -32.20 3.80 21.72
N SER A 570 -33.17 4.00 20.81
CA SER A 570 -33.81 2.88 20.12
C SER A 570 -32.86 2.34 19.05
N TRP A 571 -32.27 1.17 19.30
CA TRP A 571 -31.47 0.43 18.31
C TRP A 571 -32.27 0.07 17.04
N LEU A 572 -33.59 0.25 17.04
CA LEU A 572 -34.46 0.15 15.88
C LEU A 572 -34.19 1.26 14.83
N GLY A 573 -33.82 2.46 15.28
CA GLY A 573 -33.67 3.65 14.42
C GLY A 573 -35.02 4.24 13.97
N GLU A 574 -34.98 5.45 13.41
CA GLU A 574 -36.14 6.13 12.81
C GLU A 574 -35.87 6.50 11.35
N LEU A 575 -36.86 6.29 10.48
CA LEU A 575 -36.77 6.71 9.08
C LEU A 575 -37.51 8.04 8.90
N GLU A 576 -36.76 9.15 8.91
CA GLU A 576 -37.32 10.43 8.54
C GLU A 576 -37.71 10.47 7.06
N LEU A 577 -38.82 11.14 6.74
CA LEU A 577 -39.34 11.24 5.38
C LEU A 577 -38.33 11.86 4.41
N ALA A 578 -37.45 12.74 4.88
CA ALA A 578 -36.37 13.33 4.09
C ALA A 578 -35.35 12.30 3.61
N ASN A 579 -35.10 11.25 4.39
CA ASN A 579 -34.14 10.19 4.08
C ASN A 579 -34.77 8.96 3.42
N ALA A 580 -36.11 8.91 3.32
CA ALA A 580 -36.82 7.79 2.70
C ALA A 580 -36.40 7.55 1.24
N GLY A 581 -36.12 8.62 0.48
CA GLY A 581 -35.60 8.51 -0.89
C GLY A 581 -34.23 7.85 -0.96
N LYS A 582 -33.31 8.25 -0.06
CA LYS A 582 -31.97 7.65 0.05
C LYS A 582 -32.04 6.19 0.48
N TRP A 583 -32.88 5.88 1.45
CA TRP A 583 -33.10 4.51 1.92
C TRP A 583 -33.62 3.61 0.80
N ALA A 584 -34.61 4.09 0.03
CA ALA A 584 -35.15 3.34 -1.10
C ALA A 584 -34.11 3.14 -2.22
N ASP A 585 -33.32 4.17 -2.52
CA ASP A 585 -32.25 4.10 -3.53
C ASP A 585 -31.17 3.08 -3.13
N GLU A 586 -30.67 3.13 -1.89
CA GLU A 586 -29.67 2.19 -1.39
C GLU A 586 -30.22 0.75 -1.31
N MET A 587 -31.49 0.56 -0.89
CA MET A 587 -32.14 -0.75 -0.90
C MET A 587 -32.25 -1.32 -2.32
N LEU A 588 -32.67 -0.50 -3.29
CA LEU A 588 -32.76 -0.90 -4.70
C LEU A 588 -31.37 -1.18 -5.28
N LEU A 589 -30.38 -0.36 -4.95
CA LEU A 589 -28.99 -0.55 -5.38
C LEU A 589 -28.45 -1.90 -4.91
N LEU A 590 -28.66 -2.27 -3.64
CA LEU A 590 -28.20 -3.54 -3.10
C LEU A 590 -29.01 -4.74 -3.62
N ALA A 591 -30.33 -4.58 -3.76
CA ALA A 591 -31.23 -5.66 -4.18
C ALA A 591 -31.17 -5.95 -5.69
N LEU A 592 -31.03 -4.92 -6.53
CA LEU A 592 -30.98 -5.06 -7.99
C LEU A 592 -29.55 -5.01 -8.53
N GLY A 593 -28.66 -4.24 -7.90
CA GLY A 593 -27.26 -4.13 -8.34
C GLY A 593 -26.55 -5.48 -8.31
N GLY A 594 -26.89 -6.36 -7.35
CA GLY A 594 -26.32 -7.71 -7.29
C GLY A 594 -26.68 -8.61 -8.47
N LEU A 595 -27.76 -8.30 -9.21
CA LEU A 595 -28.14 -9.00 -10.43
C LEU A 595 -27.26 -8.64 -11.62
N ALA A 596 -26.41 -7.61 -11.51
CA ALA A 596 -25.45 -7.23 -12.54
C ALA A 596 -24.02 -7.74 -12.25
N TYR A 597 -23.82 -8.50 -11.16
CA TYR A 597 -22.49 -9.01 -10.79
C TYR A 597 -22.19 -10.37 -11.44
N GLN A 598 -21.06 -10.45 -12.13
CA GLN A 598 -20.57 -11.67 -12.79
C GLN A 598 -20.45 -12.85 -11.81
N ALA A 599 -20.08 -12.58 -10.55
CA ALA A 599 -19.90 -13.57 -9.50
C ALA A 599 -21.18 -14.38 -9.19
N LEU A 600 -22.36 -13.77 -9.30
CA LEU A 600 -23.65 -14.46 -9.15
C LEU A 600 -23.86 -15.47 -10.29
N TYR A 601 -23.68 -15.02 -11.52
CA TYR A 601 -23.91 -15.84 -12.71
C TYR A 601 -22.92 -16.98 -12.84
N GLN A 602 -21.65 -16.77 -12.49
CA GLN A 602 -20.64 -17.82 -12.54
C GLN A 602 -21.06 -19.05 -11.70
N ARG A 603 -21.70 -18.81 -10.56
CA ARG A 603 -22.19 -19.86 -9.66
C ARG A 603 -23.49 -20.50 -10.17
N ILE A 604 -24.42 -19.71 -10.70
CA ILE A 604 -25.62 -20.21 -11.39
C ILE A 604 -25.24 -21.15 -12.55
N LEU A 605 -24.24 -20.75 -13.34
CA LEU A 605 -23.79 -21.50 -14.52
C LEU A 605 -23.02 -22.76 -14.16
N SER A 606 -22.38 -22.79 -12.98
CA SER A 606 -21.64 -23.96 -12.45
C SER A 606 -22.53 -25.11 -11.93
N ALA A 607 -23.83 -24.88 -11.75
CA ALA A 607 -24.76 -25.92 -11.30
C ALA A 607 -24.96 -27.02 -12.37
N ALA A 608 -25.31 -28.24 -11.95
CA ALA A 608 -25.49 -29.36 -12.90
C ALA A 608 -26.77 -29.26 -13.73
N SER A 609 -27.80 -28.61 -13.22
CA SER A 609 -29.06 -28.40 -13.94
C SER A 609 -29.65 -27.02 -13.67
N SER A 610 -30.60 -26.60 -14.51
CA SER A 610 -31.35 -25.35 -14.31
C SER A 610 -32.17 -25.38 -13.01
N ALA A 611 -32.75 -26.53 -12.67
CA ALA A 611 -33.47 -26.69 -11.40
C ALA A 611 -32.52 -26.55 -10.20
N GLN A 612 -31.34 -27.19 -10.26
CA GLN A 612 -30.33 -27.04 -9.20
C GLN A 612 -29.85 -25.60 -9.07
N ALA A 613 -29.66 -24.87 -10.19
CA ALA A 613 -29.29 -23.47 -10.17
C ALA A 613 -30.33 -22.61 -9.42
N GLN A 614 -31.63 -22.84 -9.68
CA GLN A 614 -32.71 -22.13 -8.99
C GLN A 614 -32.76 -22.45 -7.50
N VAL A 615 -32.71 -23.74 -7.14
CA VAL A 615 -32.70 -24.19 -5.73
C VAL A 615 -31.51 -23.59 -4.99
N THR A 616 -30.34 -23.54 -5.64
CA THR A 616 -29.12 -22.94 -5.08
C THR A 616 -29.33 -21.46 -4.76
N CYS A 617 -29.93 -20.69 -5.68
CA CYS A 617 -30.25 -19.27 -5.42
C CYS A 617 -31.22 -19.11 -4.26
N PHE A 618 -32.31 -19.87 -4.22
CA PHE A 618 -33.32 -19.75 -3.15
C PHE A 618 -32.78 -20.16 -1.78
N ALA A 619 -31.99 -21.23 -1.72
CA ALA A 619 -31.34 -21.65 -0.48
C ALA A 619 -30.26 -20.65 -0.05
N ALA A 620 -29.50 -20.06 -0.99
CA ALA A 620 -28.56 -18.99 -0.68
C ALA A 620 -29.25 -17.74 -0.14
N ALA A 621 -30.44 -17.39 -0.65
CA ALA A 621 -31.25 -16.27 -0.17
C ALA A 621 -31.55 -16.41 1.33
N GLY A 622 -32.05 -17.58 1.75
CA GLY A 622 -32.31 -17.87 3.17
C GLY A 622 -31.04 -17.90 4.01
N THR A 623 -29.97 -18.51 3.49
CA THR A 623 -28.69 -18.63 4.22
C THR A 623 -28.06 -17.26 4.47
N VAL A 624 -28.05 -16.37 3.48
CA VAL A 624 -27.52 -15.01 3.62
C VAL A 624 -28.28 -14.23 4.69
N PHE A 625 -29.61 -14.30 4.68
CA PHE A 625 -30.42 -13.63 5.70
C PHE A 625 -30.08 -14.14 7.12
N ILE A 626 -29.97 -15.46 7.29
CA ILE A 626 -29.60 -16.07 8.58
C ILE A 626 -28.18 -15.65 9.02
N MET A 627 -27.23 -15.54 8.08
CA MET A 627 -25.85 -15.12 8.37
C MET A 627 -25.75 -13.65 8.82
N GLY A 628 -26.73 -12.81 8.46
CA GLY A 628 -26.80 -11.42 8.91
C GLY A 628 -27.28 -11.25 10.35
N VAL A 629 -28.04 -12.21 10.89
CA VAL A 629 -28.66 -12.10 12.23
C VAL A 629 -27.64 -11.87 13.35
N PRO A 630 -26.51 -12.62 13.42
CA PRO A 630 -25.50 -12.38 14.46
C PRO A 630 -24.89 -10.98 14.39
N SER A 631 -24.67 -10.44 13.19
CA SER A 631 -24.13 -9.09 13.01
C SER A 631 -25.07 -8.03 13.58
N VAL A 632 -26.37 -8.17 13.32
CA VAL A 632 -27.40 -7.29 13.87
C VAL A 632 -27.42 -7.35 15.41
N ILE A 633 -27.35 -8.55 15.99
CA ILE A 633 -27.31 -8.71 17.45
C ILE A 633 -26.07 -8.04 18.03
N ILE A 634 -24.89 -8.24 17.41
CA ILE A 634 -23.64 -7.61 17.86
C ILE A 634 -23.75 -6.08 17.83
N GLY A 635 -24.27 -5.50 16.74
CA GLY A 635 -24.49 -4.06 16.63
C GLY A 635 -25.50 -3.53 17.66
N ALA A 636 -26.58 -4.28 17.92
CA ALA A 636 -27.59 -3.91 18.91
C ALA A 636 -27.03 -3.94 20.34
N VAL A 637 -26.27 -4.98 20.70
CA VAL A 637 -25.58 -5.07 22.00
C VAL A 637 -24.57 -3.94 22.16
N ALA A 638 -23.80 -3.64 21.10
CA ALA A 638 -22.85 -2.54 21.10
C ALA A 638 -23.51 -1.15 21.23
N ALA A 639 -24.71 -0.96 20.68
CA ALA A 639 -25.48 0.29 20.84
C ALA A 639 -26.03 0.48 22.26
N THR A 640 -26.17 -0.61 23.02
CA THR A 640 -26.68 -0.59 24.41
C THR A 640 -25.58 -0.54 25.48
N ALA A 641 -24.32 -0.69 25.08
CA ALA A 641 -23.14 -0.50 25.94
C ALA A 641 -22.72 0.97 25.96
#